data_AF-Q3S314-F1
#
_entry.id   AF-Q3S314-F1
#
_cell.length_a   1.000
_cell.length_b   1.000
_cell.length_c   1.000
_cell.angle_alpha   90.00
_cell.angle_beta   90.00
_cell.angle_gamma   90.00
#
_symmetry.space_group_name_H-M   'P 1'
#
loop_
_entity.id
_entity.type
_entity.pdbx_description
1 polymer ?
#
loop_
_entity_poly.entity_id
_entity_poly.type
_entity_poly.pdbx_seq_one_letter_code
_entity_poly.pdbx_strand_id
1 'polypeptide(L)'
;EPMAIVGMACRLPGGVRSPEELWRMLDEGRDGIAAFPTDRGWNLDILSGDGSGSSATAEGGFVDAASFDAGFFGISPREAVAMDPQQRLLLETSWEAFERAGIDPVSLKGSRTGVFVGTSGVDYINAVLNSREDIEGHGSTGLAGSILSGRLAYSFGLEGPALTVDTACSSSLVSLHLAAHALRNGECTLALAGGVTVMSSPMSFAGFTRQGGLAGDGRCKAFSDDADGTGWSEGVGIVVVERLSDARRNGHEILAVVRGSAVNQDGASNGLMAPNGPSQQRVIQQALASAGLTPSDVDAVEAHGTGTTLGDPIEAQALLAAYGQDRDPERPLLLGSVKSNLGHTQAAAGAAGLIKMVLALRHGVLPKTLYAEVPSSHVDWTSGAVELLTESRQWPEADRPWRAGVSSFGISGTNAHVILEQAPAAAEETGEESDEGTGEQDGSEPKAAAQAAPEPATVVPAAVPWLVSARSEESLAAQREQITALTGLSPVDLGFSLATTRAHLEHRAVLLAEGGETVEVAQGFAEDTTGNVAVLFSGQGAQRAGMGRELYGRYPVFAEALDEVLAQFDGELRDVIFGEAEGLDETGFTQPALFAIEVALFRLTESLGIRADFVAGHSIGEIAAAHVAGVLSLEDACALVAARARLMQALPAGGAMVAVQATEDEVAGRPADGVSIAAVNGPQAVVIAGEEAQVLRIAGELAAEGRKTRRLPVSHAFHSPLMDPMLDDFRQVAEGLSYKAPQIPLVSNVTGDLADDELVCSPEYWVRHVRETVRFADGVRALEAEGASVFLELGPDGVLTAMAQHGADEAAVFVSALRKDRPEESALLTALARLHVTGVPVDWAAWFAGTGARRVELPTYPFQRERYWPRPAALSGDVTGAGLLPAEHPLLGVTLTLADSGEVLFTGRLSSQTYPWLTDHVLGGRVLFPATGFLELALRAGDQAGCDRIRGVRPARPAGA
;
A
#
# COMPACT_ATOMS: atom_id res chain seq x y z
N GLU A 1 21.21 -11.53 17.04
CA GLU A 1 19.74 -11.53 16.94
C GLU A 1 19.29 -12.11 15.59
N PRO A 2 18.26 -12.97 15.54
CA PRO A 2 17.63 -13.47 14.31
C PRO A 2 16.78 -12.41 13.59
N MET A 3 16.62 -12.55 12.27
CA MET A 3 15.74 -11.65 11.48
C MET A 3 14.41 -12.34 11.18
N ALA A 4 13.30 -11.62 11.29
CA ALA A 4 11.99 -12.10 10.86
C ALA A 4 11.77 -11.75 9.38
N ILE A 5 11.24 -12.70 8.61
CA ILE A 5 10.62 -12.42 7.30
C ILE A 5 9.15 -12.12 7.59
N VAL A 6 8.72 -10.89 7.31
CA VAL A 6 7.36 -10.41 7.63
C VAL A 6 6.48 -10.24 6.40
N GLY A 7 7.07 -10.21 5.21
CA GLY A 7 6.35 -10.17 3.93
C GLY A 7 7.20 -10.73 2.81
N MET A 8 6.55 -11.18 1.73
CA MET A 8 7.22 -11.67 0.52
C MET A 8 6.35 -11.51 -0.72
N ALA A 9 6.98 -11.30 -1.87
CA ALA A 9 6.30 -11.26 -3.18
C ALA A 9 7.22 -11.78 -4.28
N CYS A 10 6.64 -12.27 -5.37
CA CYS A 10 7.42 -12.79 -6.49
C CYS A 10 6.71 -12.67 -7.85
N ARG A 11 7.53 -12.68 -8.91
CA ARG A 11 7.13 -12.92 -10.31
C ARG A 11 8.03 -14.01 -10.85
N LEU A 12 7.47 -15.15 -11.22
CA LEU A 12 8.22 -16.34 -11.62
C LEU A 12 7.58 -16.97 -12.89
N PRO A 13 8.32 -17.83 -13.61
CA PRO A 13 7.80 -18.51 -14.79
C PRO A 13 6.55 -19.37 -14.51
N GLY A 14 5.87 -19.80 -15.57
CA GLY A 14 4.64 -20.61 -15.43
C GLY A 14 3.41 -19.82 -14.99
N GLY A 15 3.44 -18.49 -15.18
CA GLY A 15 2.34 -17.58 -14.82
C GLY A 15 2.27 -17.22 -13.34
N VAL A 16 3.32 -17.51 -12.57
CA VAL A 16 3.36 -17.26 -11.13
C VAL A 16 3.58 -15.77 -10.84
N ARG A 17 2.56 -15.15 -10.25
CA ARG A 17 2.54 -13.73 -9.87
C ARG A 17 2.45 -13.52 -8.36
N SER A 18 2.36 -14.58 -7.56
CA SER A 18 2.35 -14.47 -6.10
C SER A 18 2.97 -15.71 -5.41
N PRO A 19 3.32 -15.61 -4.11
CA PRO A 19 3.76 -16.76 -3.33
C PRO A 19 2.73 -17.89 -3.28
N GLU A 20 1.43 -17.56 -3.27
CA GLU A 20 0.34 -18.55 -3.25
C GLU A 20 0.26 -19.31 -4.59
N GLU A 21 0.47 -18.62 -5.71
CA GLU A 21 0.53 -19.25 -7.03
C GLU A 21 1.80 -20.10 -7.21
N LEU A 22 2.92 -19.68 -6.59
CA LEU A 22 4.12 -20.51 -6.51
C LEU A 22 3.83 -21.78 -5.72
N TRP A 23 3.21 -21.68 -4.54
CA TRP A 23 2.86 -22.84 -3.74
C TRP A 23 2.00 -23.84 -4.52
N ARG A 24 0.94 -23.35 -5.18
CA ARG A 24 0.07 -24.18 -6.04
C ARG A 24 0.87 -24.89 -7.13
N MET A 25 1.79 -24.19 -7.78
CA MET A 25 2.67 -24.78 -8.80
C MET A 25 3.54 -25.92 -8.24
N LEU A 26 4.11 -25.72 -7.05
CA LEU A 26 4.98 -26.68 -6.39
C LEU A 26 4.22 -27.92 -5.91
N ASP A 27 3.04 -27.72 -5.30
CA ASP A 27 2.16 -28.79 -4.81
C ASP A 27 1.64 -29.66 -5.96
N GLU A 28 1.21 -29.04 -7.06
CA GLU A 28 0.78 -29.74 -8.29
C GLU A 28 1.95 -30.38 -9.06
N GLY A 29 3.19 -30.02 -8.74
CA GLY A 29 4.39 -30.48 -9.44
C GLY A 29 4.47 -30.00 -10.90
N ARG A 30 3.98 -28.78 -11.18
CA ARG A 30 4.01 -28.19 -12.53
C ARG A 30 5.42 -27.75 -12.93
N ASP A 31 5.67 -27.82 -14.24
CA ASP A 31 6.87 -27.33 -14.94
C ASP A 31 6.56 -25.96 -15.58
N GLY A 32 7.37 -24.96 -15.27
CA GLY A 32 7.22 -23.57 -15.71
C GLY A 32 8.02 -23.20 -16.94
N ILE A 33 8.73 -24.15 -17.55
CA ILE A 33 9.52 -23.95 -18.76
C ILE A 33 8.59 -23.86 -19.99
N ALA A 34 8.83 -22.88 -20.85
CA ALA A 34 8.04 -22.58 -22.03
C ALA A 34 8.94 -22.21 -23.22
N ALA A 35 8.35 -22.13 -24.42
CA ALA A 35 9.06 -21.65 -25.60
C ALA A 35 9.52 -20.18 -25.45
N PHE A 36 10.57 -19.81 -26.19
CA PHE A 36 11.09 -18.43 -26.21
C PHE A 36 10.02 -17.37 -26.53
N PRO A 37 10.10 -16.17 -25.90
CA PRO A 37 9.14 -15.11 -26.12
C PRO A 37 9.23 -14.55 -27.54
N THR A 38 8.07 -14.31 -28.15
CA THR A 38 7.96 -13.77 -29.53
C THR A 38 7.81 -12.25 -29.56
N ASP A 39 7.73 -11.61 -28.40
CA ASP A 39 7.35 -10.20 -28.24
C ASP A 39 8.50 -9.30 -27.76
N ARG A 40 9.73 -9.82 -27.71
CA ARG A 40 10.94 -9.09 -27.25
C ARG A 40 11.90 -8.68 -28.37
N GLY A 41 11.55 -8.97 -29.62
CA GLY A 41 12.38 -8.67 -30.79
C GLY A 41 13.55 -9.63 -30.99
N TRP A 42 13.52 -10.80 -30.37
CA TRP A 42 14.54 -11.84 -30.54
C TRP A 42 14.50 -12.44 -31.94
N ASN A 43 15.67 -12.73 -32.51
CA ASN A 43 15.77 -13.42 -33.79
C ASN A 43 15.77 -14.94 -33.58
N LEU A 44 14.58 -15.54 -33.55
CA LEU A 44 14.38 -16.96 -33.28
C LEU A 44 14.97 -17.87 -34.37
N ASP A 45 15.10 -17.38 -35.62
CA ASP A 45 15.71 -18.14 -36.72
C ASP A 45 17.23 -18.33 -36.48
N ILE A 46 17.91 -17.33 -35.91
CA ILE A 46 19.33 -17.47 -35.54
C ILE A 46 19.49 -18.41 -34.35
N LEU A 47 18.60 -18.31 -33.35
CA LEU A 47 18.67 -19.13 -32.14
C LEU A 47 18.43 -20.62 -32.43
N SER A 48 17.58 -20.92 -33.41
CA SER A 48 17.29 -22.30 -33.84
C SER A 48 18.25 -22.85 -34.90
N GLY A 49 19.19 -22.04 -35.40
CA GLY A 49 20.19 -22.45 -36.38
C GLY A 49 21.37 -23.22 -35.79
N ASP A 50 22.38 -23.51 -36.62
CA ASP A 50 23.62 -24.22 -36.25
C ASP A 50 24.86 -23.29 -36.19
N GLY A 51 24.65 -21.99 -36.45
CA GLY A 51 25.71 -20.99 -36.59
C GLY A 51 26.06 -20.23 -35.30
N SER A 52 26.88 -19.19 -35.45
CA SER A 52 27.22 -18.31 -34.32
C SER A 52 25.97 -17.59 -33.79
N GLY A 53 25.64 -17.80 -32.51
CA GLY A 53 24.45 -17.22 -31.89
C GLY A 53 23.30 -18.22 -31.73
N SER A 54 23.48 -19.49 -32.12
CA SER A 54 22.51 -20.56 -31.86
C SER A 54 22.40 -20.91 -30.38
N SER A 55 21.24 -21.45 -30.00
CA SER A 55 20.93 -21.97 -28.68
C SER A 55 20.79 -23.50 -28.74
N ALA A 56 21.25 -24.19 -27.70
CA ALA A 56 21.10 -25.64 -27.53
C ALA A 56 19.63 -26.05 -27.32
N THR A 57 18.80 -25.11 -26.87
CA THR A 57 17.37 -25.29 -26.59
C THR A 57 16.55 -24.14 -27.20
N ALA A 58 15.25 -24.37 -27.40
CA ALA A 58 14.28 -23.33 -27.77
C ALA A 58 13.33 -22.96 -26.61
N GLU A 59 13.64 -23.44 -25.39
CA GLU A 59 12.81 -23.31 -24.20
C GLU A 59 13.56 -22.64 -23.04
N GLY A 60 12.81 -21.99 -22.14
CA GLY A 60 13.29 -21.36 -20.91
C GLY A 60 12.12 -20.88 -20.03
N GLY A 61 12.41 -20.37 -18.84
CA GLY A 61 11.37 -19.80 -17.96
C GLY A 61 11.27 -18.28 -18.13
N PHE A 62 10.10 -17.77 -18.51
CA PHE A 62 9.90 -16.33 -18.79
C PHE A 62 8.82 -15.71 -17.93
N VAL A 63 9.03 -14.44 -17.56
CA VAL A 63 8.02 -13.58 -16.93
C VAL A 63 7.41 -12.61 -17.96
N ASP A 64 6.28 -11.99 -17.63
CA ASP A 64 5.80 -10.82 -18.37
C ASP A 64 6.71 -9.64 -18.04
N ALA A 65 7.49 -9.20 -19.02
CA ALA A 65 8.51 -8.17 -18.86
C ALA A 65 8.07 -6.79 -19.37
N ALA A 66 6.95 -6.70 -20.09
CA ALA A 66 6.58 -5.48 -20.79
C ALA A 66 5.44 -4.72 -20.09
N SER A 67 4.58 -5.43 -19.35
CA SER A 67 3.43 -4.86 -18.64
C SER A 67 3.85 -4.13 -17.36
N PHE A 68 3.42 -2.88 -17.18
CA PHE A 68 3.70 -2.08 -15.98
C PHE A 68 2.66 -0.99 -15.79
N ASP A 69 2.36 -0.59 -14.55
CA ASP A 69 1.53 0.58 -14.24
C ASP A 69 2.41 1.81 -13.97
N ALA A 70 2.71 2.57 -15.02
CA ALA A 70 3.61 3.73 -14.91
C ALA A 70 2.95 4.89 -14.13
N GLY A 71 1.64 5.08 -14.32
CA GLY A 71 0.88 6.15 -13.67
C GLY A 71 0.89 6.02 -12.15
N PHE A 72 0.74 4.80 -11.63
CA PHE A 72 0.79 4.53 -10.19
C PHE A 72 2.08 5.03 -9.52
N PHE A 73 3.23 4.84 -10.17
CA PHE A 73 4.54 5.22 -9.64
C PHE A 73 4.98 6.65 -10.03
N GLY A 74 4.10 7.44 -10.65
CA GLY A 74 4.43 8.80 -11.12
C GLY A 74 5.46 8.82 -12.25
N ILE A 75 5.54 7.75 -13.04
CA ILE A 75 6.51 7.56 -14.13
C ILE A 75 5.82 7.89 -15.45
N SER A 76 6.47 8.74 -16.26
CA SER A 76 5.92 9.07 -17.59
C SER A 76 6.00 7.85 -18.52
N PRO A 77 5.07 7.69 -19.49
CA PRO A 77 5.14 6.62 -20.49
C PRO A 77 6.47 6.55 -21.24
N ARG A 78 7.10 7.71 -21.49
CA ARG A 78 8.41 7.79 -22.17
C ARG A 78 9.53 7.23 -21.30
N GLU A 79 9.53 7.55 -20.01
CA GLU A 79 10.50 6.98 -19.07
C GLU A 79 10.27 5.48 -18.90
N ALA A 80 9.01 5.02 -18.79
CA ALA A 80 8.68 3.61 -18.62
C ALA A 80 9.19 2.72 -19.78
N VAL A 81 9.19 3.23 -21.03
CA VAL A 81 9.81 2.54 -22.18
C VAL A 81 11.34 2.44 -22.06
N ALA A 82 11.97 3.46 -21.48
CA ALA A 82 13.43 3.51 -21.28
C ALA A 82 13.90 2.65 -20.09
N MET A 83 13.00 2.37 -19.14
CA MET A 83 13.30 1.62 -17.94
C MET A 83 13.49 0.14 -18.24
N ASP A 84 14.62 -0.40 -17.78
CA ASP A 84 14.83 -1.84 -17.69
C ASP A 84 13.60 -2.50 -17.02
N PRO A 85 12.98 -3.52 -17.64
CA PRO A 85 11.93 -4.34 -17.04
C PRO A 85 12.20 -4.76 -15.59
N GLN A 86 13.47 -4.99 -15.24
CA GLN A 86 13.88 -5.31 -13.88
C GLN A 86 13.47 -4.22 -12.88
N GLN A 87 13.64 -2.93 -13.23
CA GLN A 87 13.22 -1.81 -12.36
C GLN A 87 11.70 -1.79 -12.18
N ARG A 88 10.95 -2.02 -13.26
CA ARG A 88 9.48 -2.00 -13.26
C ARG A 88 8.89 -3.12 -12.41
N LEU A 89 9.38 -4.35 -12.59
CA LEU A 89 8.92 -5.49 -11.81
C LEU A 89 9.32 -5.37 -10.33
N LEU A 90 10.49 -4.81 -10.02
CA LEU A 90 10.89 -4.53 -8.64
C LEU A 90 9.94 -3.55 -7.94
N LEU A 91 9.48 -2.50 -8.63
CA LEU A 91 8.54 -1.52 -8.06
C LEU A 91 7.22 -2.18 -7.65
N GLU A 92 6.59 -2.92 -8.57
CA GLU A 92 5.33 -3.62 -8.26
C GLU A 92 5.52 -4.68 -7.18
N THR A 93 6.55 -5.52 -7.29
CA THR A 93 6.77 -6.61 -6.31
C THR A 93 7.16 -6.10 -4.94
N SER A 94 7.87 -4.96 -4.83
CA SER A 94 8.19 -4.37 -3.53
C SER A 94 6.97 -3.75 -2.87
N TRP A 95 6.11 -3.07 -3.62
CA TRP A 95 4.81 -2.57 -3.11
C TRP A 95 3.98 -3.73 -2.55
N GLU A 96 3.85 -4.79 -3.32
CA GLU A 96 3.11 -5.98 -2.92
C GLU A 96 3.71 -6.69 -1.70
N ALA A 97 5.05 -6.70 -1.56
CA ALA A 97 5.71 -7.30 -0.41
C ALA A 97 5.40 -6.52 0.88
N PHE A 98 5.33 -5.19 0.82
CA PHE A 98 4.89 -4.36 1.96
C PHE A 98 3.41 -4.56 2.29
N GLU A 99 2.52 -4.56 1.31
CA GLU A 99 1.09 -4.82 1.54
C GLU A 99 0.84 -6.21 2.15
N ARG A 100 1.62 -7.21 1.73
CA ARG A 100 1.59 -8.57 2.30
C ARG A 100 2.20 -8.64 3.70
N ALA A 101 3.15 -7.78 4.04
CA ALA A 101 3.61 -7.60 5.41
C ALA A 101 2.56 -6.91 6.31
N GLY A 102 1.50 -6.38 5.69
CA GLY A 102 0.48 -5.56 6.32
C GLY A 102 1.02 -4.19 6.75
N ILE A 103 1.98 -3.66 5.99
CA ILE A 103 2.57 -2.34 6.19
C ILE A 103 2.04 -1.42 5.08
N ASP A 104 1.50 -0.27 5.46
CA ASP A 104 1.20 0.81 4.51
C ASP A 104 2.50 1.33 3.88
N PRO A 105 2.73 1.14 2.56
CA PRO A 105 3.96 1.58 1.92
C PRO A 105 4.16 3.10 1.95
N VAL A 106 3.10 3.90 2.05
CA VAL A 106 3.18 5.38 2.11
C VAL A 106 3.67 5.84 3.48
N SER A 107 3.29 5.14 4.55
CA SER A 107 3.77 5.40 5.92
C SER A 107 5.28 5.26 6.09
N LEU A 108 5.97 4.56 5.17
CA LEU A 108 7.42 4.34 5.20
C LEU A 108 8.23 5.55 4.71
N LYS A 109 7.59 6.59 4.17
CA LYS A 109 8.28 7.80 3.71
C LYS A 109 9.06 8.46 4.86
N GLY A 110 10.35 8.71 4.65
CA GLY A 110 11.27 9.23 5.65
C GLY A 110 11.78 8.18 6.65
N SER A 111 11.37 6.91 6.52
CA SER A 111 11.85 5.85 7.41
C SER A 111 13.24 5.36 7.01
N ARG A 112 14.00 4.83 7.99
CA ARG A 112 15.30 4.19 7.75
C ARG A 112 15.14 2.75 7.24
N THR A 113 14.32 2.56 6.20
CA THR A 113 14.13 1.27 5.55
C THR A 113 15.22 1.07 4.49
N GLY A 114 15.95 -0.05 4.55
CA GLY A 114 17.01 -0.38 3.59
C GLY A 114 16.50 -1.15 2.37
N VAL A 115 17.27 -1.12 1.28
CA VAL A 115 16.97 -1.80 0.01
C VAL A 115 18.21 -2.55 -0.47
N PHE A 116 18.13 -3.87 -0.58
CA PHE A 116 19.23 -4.75 -0.96
C PHE A 116 18.77 -5.67 -2.10
N VAL A 117 19.20 -5.36 -3.33
CA VAL A 117 18.73 -6.06 -4.54
C VAL A 117 19.88 -6.76 -5.25
N GLY A 118 19.72 -8.05 -5.50
CA GLY A 118 20.60 -8.83 -6.37
C GLY A 118 20.21 -8.72 -7.85
N THR A 119 21.18 -8.57 -8.74
CA THR A 119 20.99 -8.64 -10.20
C THR A 119 22.09 -9.48 -10.86
N SER A 120 21.90 -9.86 -12.13
CA SER A 120 22.90 -10.50 -13.00
C SER A 120 23.35 -9.57 -14.15
N GLY A 121 23.06 -8.27 -14.02
CA GLY A 121 23.42 -7.23 -14.99
C GLY A 121 22.21 -6.65 -15.72
N VAL A 122 22.48 -5.68 -16.60
CA VAL A 122 21.46 -4.98 -17.41
C VAL A 122 21.76 -5.22 -18.89
N ASP A 123 20.93 -6.02 -19.56
CA ASP A 123 21.09 -6.33 -20.99
C ASP A 123 20.06 -5.59 -21.89
N TYR A 124 19.13 -4.85 -21.27
CA TYR A 124 18.11 -4.03 -21.94
C TYR A 124 18.69 -2.89 -22.78
N ILE A 125 19.94 -2.49 -22.48
CA ILE A 125 20.67 -1.47 -23.24
C ILE A 125 20.69 -1.78 -24.74
N ASN A 126 20.77 -3.05 -25.13
CA ASN A 126 20.74 -3.45 -26.53
C ASN A 126 19.38 -3.16 -27.18
N ALA A 127 18.27 -3.32 -26.45
CA ALA A 127 16.94 -3.02 -26.97
C ALA A 127 16.72 -1.51 -27.12
N VAL A 128 17.21 -0.72 -26.15
CA VAL A 128 17.10 0.75 -26.15
C VAL A 128 17.97 1.39 -27.23
N LEU A 129 19.25 0.99 -27.34
CA LEU A 129 20.18 1.53 -28.36
C LEU A 129 19.75 1.19 -29.79
N ASN A 130 19.06 0.08 -29.99
CA ASN A 130 18.53 -0.33 -31.30
C ASN A 130 17.09 0.18 -31.54
N SER A 131 16.57 1.13 -30.75
CA SER A 131 15.20 1.63 -30.88
C SER A 131 15.09 2.86 -31.80
N ARG A 132 13.86 3.14 -32.29
CA ARG A 132 13.56 4.36 -33.09
C ARG A 132 13.18 5.58 -32.24
N GLU A 133 13.08 5.40 -30.94
CA GLU A 133 12.52 6.39 -30.02
C GLU A 133 13.65 7.26 -29.48
N ASP A 134 13.40 8.58 -29.36
CA ASP A 134 14.34 9.51 -28.73
C ASP A 134 14.29 9.31 -27.21
N ILE A 135 15.15 8.40 -26.73
CA ILE A 135 15.21 7.93 -25.34
C ILE A 135 16.45 8.51 -24.61
N GLU A 136 17.25 9.35 -25.26
CA GLU A 136 18.58 9.77 -24.78
C GLU A 136 18.55 10.40 -23.37
N GLY A 137 17.50 11.14 -23.02
CA GLY A 137 17.36 11.79 -21.71
C GLY A 137 17.04 10.85 -20.52
N HIS A 138 16.48 9.66 -20.77
CA HIS A 138 16.07 8.71 -19.72
C HIS A 138 16.89 7.42 -19.71
N GLY A 139 17.71 7.17 -20.74
CA GLY A 139 18.52 5.95 -20.82
C GLY A 139 19.55 5.81 -19.69
N SER A 140 20.12 6.91 -19.20
CA SER A 140 21.13 6.88 -18.13
C SER A 140 20.58 6.35 -16.79
N THR A 141 19.35 6.73 -16.43
CA THR A 141 18.67 6.25 -15.22
C THR A 141 17.90 4.95 -15.46
N GLY A 142 17.37 4.75 -16.67
CA GLY A 142 16.62 3.55 -17.05
C GLY A 142 17.47 2.27 -17.13
N LEU A 143 18.79 2.40 -17.33
CA LEU A 143 19.70 1.27 -17.58
C LEU A 143 20.81 1.10 -16.53
N ALA A 144 20.95 2.02 -15.58
CA ALA A 144 21.99 1.93 -14.55
C ALA A 144 21.61 0.90 -13.47
N GLY A 145 22.50 -0.07 -13.22
CA GLY A 145 22.28 -1.10 -12.20
C GLY A 145 22.03 -0.53 -10.80
N SER A 146 22.74 0.53 -10.40
CA SER A 146 22.53 1.20 -9.10
C SER A 146 21.13 1.79 -8.92
N ILE A 147 20.42 2.07 -10.02
CA ILE A 147 19.05 2.61 -9.99
C ILE A 147 18.03 1.52 -9.64
N LEU A 148 18.36 0.22 -9.72
CA LEU A 148 17.45 -0.85 -9.27
C LEU A 148 17.07 -0.67 -7.78
N SER A 149 18.05 -0.56 -6.89
CA SER A 149 17.81 -0.27 -5.48
C SER A 149 17.46 1.21 -5.23
N GLY A 150 18.12 2.13 -5.93
CA GLY A 150 17.92 3.57 -5.77
C GLY A 150 16.50 4.04 -6.11
N ARG A 151 15.88 3.48 -7.14
CA ARG A 151 14.51 3.82 -7.54
C ARG A 151 13.48 3.32 -6.55
N LEU A 152 13.67 2.14 -5.94
CA LEU A 152 12.80 1.68 -4.86
C LEU A 152 12.87 2.65 -3.66
N ALA A 153 14.08 3.01 -3.24
CA ALA A 153 14.26 3.99 -2.17
C ALA A 153 13.61 5.34 -2.52
N TYR A 154 13.79 5.82 -3.75
CA TYR A 154 13.17 7.06 -4.21
C TYR A 154 11.64 7.01 -4.23
N SER A 155 11.07 5.97 -4.85
CA SER A 155 9.61 5.86 -5.07
C SER A 155 8.83 5.65 -3.77
N PHE A 156 9.41 4.96 -2.77
CA PHE A 156 8.77 4.79 -1.46
C PHE A 156 9.29 5.80 -0.40
N GLY A 157 10.20 6.70 -0.77
CA GLY A 157 10.78 7.70 0.14
C GLY A 157 11.61 7.11 1.29
N LEU A 158 12.35 6.03 1.04
CA LEU A 158 13.14 5.32 2.06
C LEU A 158 14.54 5.94 2.21
N GLU A 159 15.01 6.05 3.46
CA GLU A 159 16.27 6.71 3.80
C GLU A 159 17.34 5.75 4.38
N GLY A 160 17.09 4.43 4.33
CA GLY A 160 18.10 3.43 4.68
C GLY A 160 19.11 3.15 3.55
N PRO A 161 20.08 2.24 3.78
CA PRO A 161 21.05 1.86 2.75
C PRO A 161 20.37 1.29 1.51
N ALA A 162 20.74 1.75 0.30
CA ALA A 162 20.21 1.23 -0.96
C ALA A 162 21.35 0.66 -1.83
N LEU A 163 21.45 -0.68 -1.88
CA LEU A 163 22.53 -1.39 -2.57
C LEU A 163 21.99 -2.34 -3.65
N THR A 164 22.64 -2.30 -4.80
CA THR A 164 22.51 -3.30 -5.85
C THR A 164 23.78 -4.15 -5.88
N VAL A 165 23.63 -5.47 -5.87
CA VAL A 165 24.72 -6.44 -5.74
C VAL A 165 24.70 -7.42 -6.91
N ASP A 166 25.88 -7.73 -7.46
CA ASP A 166 26.06 -8.76 -8.47
C ASP A 166 27.14 -9.75 -8.02
N THR A 167 26.68 -10.91 -7.57
CA THR A 167 27.49 -12.11 -7.35
C THR A 167 26.94 -13.28 -8.19
N ALA A 168 26.40 -12.96 -9.37
CA ALA A 168 25.71 -13.88 -10.26
C ALA A 168 24.56 -14.64 -9.56
N CYS A 169 24.57 -15.97 -9.59
CA CYS A 169 23.47 -16.80 -9.08
C CYS A 169 23.21 -16.63 -7.57
N SER A 170 24.22 -16.20 -6.79
CA SER A 170 24.09 -16.00 -5.34
C SER A 170 23.61 -14.61 -4.94
N SER A 171 23.41 -13.68 -5.88
CA SER A 171 23.13 -12.27 -5.61
C SER A 171 22.00 -12.02 -4.60
N SER A 172 20.88 -12.75 -4.71
CA SER A 172 19.74 -12.57 -3.80
C SER A 172 19.95 -13.11 -2.37
N LEU A 173 20.79 -14.13 -2.16
CA LEU A 173 21.14 -14.55 -0.80
C LEU A 173 22.20 -13.66 -0.19
N VAL A 174 23.12 -13.14 -1.02
CA VAL A 174 24.10 -12.13 -0.57
C VAL A 174 23.38 -10.84 -0.19
N SER A 175 22.37 -10.40 -0.94
CA SER A 175 21.57 -9.21 -0.59
C SER A 175 20.85 -9.39 0.75
N LEU A 176 20.23 -10.55 1.00
CA LEU A 176 19.64 -10.89 2.30
C LEU A 176 20.68 -10.92 3.43
N HIS A 177 21.86 -11.49 3.19
CA HIS A 177 22.95 -11.50 4.16
C HIS A 177 23.37 -10.08 4.56
N LEU A 178 23.53 -9.17 3.58
CA LEU A 178 23.87 -7.77 3.82
C LEU A 178 22.74 -7.02 4.56
N ALA A 179 21.48 -7.26 4.18
CA ALA A 179 20.33 -6.68 4.86
C ALA A 179 20.28 -7.09 6.34
N ALA A 180 20.50 -8.38 6.63
CA ALA A 180 20.55 -8.89 8.00
C ALA A 180 21.69 -8.24 8.82
N HIS A 181 22.84 -7.96 8.19
CA HIS A 181 23.93 -7.24 8.84
C HIS A 181 23.59 -5.77 9.13
N ALA A 182 23.01 -5.05 8.17
CA ALA A 182 22.58 -3.66 8.34
C ALA A 182 21.51 -3.51 9.45
N LEU A 183 20.55 -4.43 9.51
CA LEU A 183 19.54 -4.49 10.56
C LEU A 183 20.16 -4.77 11.94
N ARG A 184 21.09 -5.73 12.05
CA ARG A 184 21.79 -6.02 13.31
C ARG A 184 22.64 -4.86 13.80
N ASN A 185 23.23 -4.09 12.89
CA ASN A 185 24.03 -2.91 13.20
C ASN A 185 23.19 -1.65 13.48
N GLY A 186 21.87 -1.71 13.26
CA GLY A 186 20.98 -0.57 13.44
C GLY A 186 21.13 0.51 12.36
N GLU A 187 21.68 0.18 11.19
CA GLU A 187 21.76 1.07 10.02
C GLU A 187 20.36 1.28 9.38
N CYS A 188 19.50 0.27 9.49
CA CYS A 188 18.09 0.32 9.13
C CYS A 188 17.20 -0.33 10.21
N THR A 189 15.89 -0.11 10.12
CA THR A 189 14.88 -0.73 11.00
C THR A 189 14.05 -1.80 10.31
N LEU A 190 13.91 -1.68 8.99
CA LEU A 190 13.23 -2.59 8.08
C LEU A 190 14.10 -2.70 6.82
N ALA A 191 14.03 -3.80 6.08
CA ALA A 191 14.73 -3.90 4.81
C ALA A 191 13.96 -4.72 3.77
N LEU A 192 14.02 -4.28 2.52
CA LEU A 192 13.74 -5.09 1.34
C LEU A 192 15.01 -5.85 0.96
N ALA A 193 14.89 -7.16 0.81
CA ALA A 193 15.98 -8.01 0.32
C ALA A 193 15.49 -8.97 -0.75
N GLY A 194 16.28 -9.19 -1.79
CA GLY A 194 15.92 -10.16 -2.82
C GLY A 194 16.75 -10.04 -4.08
N GLY A 195 16.18 -10.41 -5.22
CA GLY A 195 16.86 -10.27 -6.51
C GLY A 195 15.93 -10.36 -7.70
N VAL A 196 16.47 -9.95 -8.85
CA VAL A 196 15.76 -9.83 -10.12
C VAL A 196 16.63 -10.29 -11.28
N THR A 197 16.00 -10.92 -12.25
CA THR A 197 16.56 -11.18 -13.57
C THR A 197 15.45 -11.16 -14.60
N VAL A 198 15.64 -10.35 -15.65
CA VAL A 198 14.85 -10.40 -16.88
C VAL A 198 15.82 -10.40 -18.05
N MET A 199 15.69 -11.37 -18.95
CA MET A 199 16.51 -11.50 -20.15
C MET A 199 15.89 -10.67 -21.27
N SER A 200 16.42 -9.48 -21.50
CA SER A 200 15.97 -8.65 -22.62
C SER A 200 16.55 -9.11 -23.95
N SER A 201 17.68 -9.82 -23.90
CA SER A 201 18.39 -10.39 -25.05
C SER A 201 18.61 -11.90 -24.87
N PRO A 202 18.75 -12.66 -25.97
CA PRO A 202 18.99 -14.10 -25.89
C PRO A 202 20.48 -14.47 -25.70
N MET A 203 21.35 -13.50 -25.36
CA MET A 203 22.81 -13.68 -25.36
C MET A 203 23.28 -14.81 -24.42
N SER A 204 22.64 -14.96 -23.26
CA SER A 204 22.97 -16.00 -22.29
C SER A 204 22.76 -17.41 -22.84
N PHE A 205 21.76 -17.61 -23.69
CA PHE A 205 21.50 -18.90 -24.33
C PHE A 205 22.62 -19.27 -25.30
N ALA A 206 22.99 -18.35 -26.20
CA ALA A 206 24.07 -18.58 -27.16
C ALA A 206 25.44 -18.78 -26.50
N GLY A 207 25.73 -17.98 -25.46
CA GLY A 207 26.98 -18.07 -24.71
C GLY A 207 27.16 -19.42 -24.02
N PHE A 208 26.15 -19.88 -23.29
CA PHE A 208 26.21 -21.15 -22.56
C PHE A 208 26.09 -22.38 -23.45
N THR A 209 25.42 -22.26 -24.60
CA THR A 209 25.42 -23.31 -25.64
C THR A 209 26.85 -23.64 -26.09
N ARG A 210 27.66 -22.61 -26.37
CA ARG A 210 29.07 -22.81 -26.76
C ARG A 210 29.92 -23.43 -25.67
N GLN A 211 29.56 -23.21 -24.41
CA GLN A 211 30.27 -23.75 -23.25
C GLN A 211 29.79 -25.17 -22.88
N GLY A 212 28.74 -25.68 -23.55
CA GLY A 212 28.12 -26.96 -23.22
C GLY A 212 27.41 -26.94 -21.86
N GLY A 213 26.97 -25.76 -21.40
CA GLY A 213 26.39 -25.57 -20.07
C GLY A 213 24.86 -25.63 -20.01
N LEU A 214 24.18 -25.70 -21.16
CA LEU A 214 22.71 -25.74 -21.24
C LEU A 214 22.17 -27.15 -21.40
N ALA A 215 21.09 -27.44 -20.70
CA ALA A 215 20.29 -28.64 -20.93
C ALA A 215 19.60 -28.55 -22.30
N GLY A 216 19.60 -29.64 -23.06
CA GLY A 216 19.02 -29.65 -24.42
C GLY A 216 17.50 -29.46 -24.42
N ASP A 217 16.83 -29.86 -23.34
CA ASP A 217 15.39 -29.71 -23.10
C ASP A 217 15.06 -28.46 -22.26
N GLY A 218 16.04 -27.60 -21.96
CA GLY A 218 15.86 -26.40 -21.15
C GLY A 218 15.47 -26.63 -19.69
N ARG A 219 15.55 -27.86 -19.15
CA ARG A 219 15.12 -28.20 -17.77
C ARG A 219 16.32 -28.41 -16.84
N CYS A 220 16.18 -27.99 -15.58
CA CYS A 220 17.17 -28.29 -14.55
C CYS A 220 16.84 -29.64 -13.89
N LYS A 221 17.51 -30.71 -14.33
CA LYS A 221 17.33 -32.08 -13.81
C LYS A 221 18.20 -32.32 -12.57
N ALA A 222 17.96 -31.53 -11.52
CA ALA A 222 18.83 -31.44 -10.35
C ALA A 222 19.05 -32.80 -9.67
N PHE A 223 20.31 -33.19 -9.51
CA PHE A 223 20.77 -34.44 -8.90
C PHE A 223 20.33 -35.73 -9.58
N SER A 224 19.82 -35.63 -10.80
CA SER A 224 19.45 -36.77 -11.65
C SER A 224 20.67 -37.35 -12.36
N ASP A 225 20.62 -38.63 -12.74
CA ASP A 225 21.61 -39.21 -13.67
C ASP A 225 21.47 -38.61 -15.09
N ASP A 226 20.30 -38.07 -15.42
CA ASP A 226 20.00 -37.40 -16.70
C ASP A 226 20.41 -35.91 -16.71
N ALA A 227 21.13 -35.43 -15.69
CA ALA A 227 21.62 -34.06 -15.58
C ALA A 227 22.62 -33.70 -16.70
N ASP A 228 22.21 -32.85 -17.64
CA ASP A 228 22.95 -32.47 -18.85
C ASP A 228 23.24 -30.96 -18.97
N GLY A 229 22.82 -30.14 -17.99
CA GLY A 229 23.06 -28.71 -17.99
C GLY A 229 21.99 -27.91 -17.27
N THR A 230 22.10 -26.57 -17.32
CA THR A 230 21.13 -25.66 -16.72
C THR A 230 20.03 -25.28 -17.72
N GLY A 231 18.82 -25.11 -17.22
CA GLY A 231 17.73 -24.41 -17.90
C GLY A 231 17.69 -22.94 -17.48
N TRP A 232 17.74 -21.98 -18.40
CA TRP A 232 17.70 -20.56 -18.04
C TRP A 232 16.29 -20.04 -17.83
N SER A 233 16.15 -19.23 -16.77
CA SER A 233 14.89 -18.60 -16.44
C SER A 233 15.04 -17.19 -15.89
N GLU A 234 13.92 -16.50 -15.84
CA GLU A 234 13.73 -15.16 -15.30
C GLU A 234 13.02 -15.22 -13.97
N GLY A 235 13.10 -14.14 -13.19
CA GLY A 235 12.28 -14.04 -12.00
C GLY A 235 12.59 -12.82 -11.15
N VAL A 236 11.65 -12.52 -10.27
CA VAL A 236 11.79 -11.52 -9.21
C VAL A 236 11.32 -12.17 -7.92
N GLY A 237 12.10 -12.04 -6.85
CA GLY A 237 11.69 -12.42 -5.50
C GLY A 237 12.17 -11.37 -4.52
N ILE A 238 11.25 -10.87 -3.69
CA ILE A 238 11.50 -9.85 -2.67
C ILE A 238 10.92 -10.34 -1.34
N VAL A 239 11.68 -10.17 -0.27
CA VAL A 239 11.24 -10.36 1.11
C VAL A 239 11.40 -9.06 1.90
N VAL A 240 10.47 -8.82 2.81
CA VAL A 240 10.55 -7.76 3.82
C VAL A 240 11.09 -8.39 5.10
N VAL A 241 12.18 -7.84 5.62
CA VAL A 241 12.85 -8.36 6.80
C VAL A 241 13.10 -7.27 7.85
N GLU A 242 12.97 -7.64 9.12
CA GLU A 242 13.35 -6.81 10.26
C GLU A 242 13.91 -7.68 11.39
N ARG A 243 14.35 -7.05 12.48
CA ARG A 243 14.77 -7.79 13.67
C ARG A 243 13.58 -8.53 14.29
N LEU A 244 13.77 -9.75 14.76
CA LEU A 244 12.68 -10.53 15.37
C LEU A 244 12.05 -9.81 16.57
N SER A 245 12.82 -9.06 17.37
CA SER A 245 12.25 -8.23 18.44
C SER A 245 11.36 -7.11 17.92
N ASP A 246 11.70 -6.55 16.76
CA ASP A 246 10.96 -5.43 16.16
C ASP A 246 9.64 -5.92 15.55
N ALA A 247 9.65 -7.04 14.84
CA ALA A 247 8.43 -7.67 14.32
C ALA A 247 7.40 -7.92 15.43
N ARG A 248 7.86 -8.45 16.58
CA ARG A 248 7.02 -8.65 17.76
C ARG A 248 6.50 -7.34 18.34
N ARG A 249 7.36 -6.34 18.51
CA ARG A 249 6.98 -5.03 19.03
C ARG A 249 5.95 -4.34 18.12
N ASN A 250 6.12 -4.47 16.81
CA ASN A 250 5.29 -3.83 15.80
C ASN A 250 4.02 -4.65 15.50
N GLY A 251 3.88 -5.86 16.05
CA GLY A 251 2.74 -6.75 15.79
C GLY A 251 2.71 -7.30 14.35
N HIS A 252 3.86 -7.34 13.66
CA HIS A 252 3.96 -7.89 12.32
C HIS A 252 3.96 -9.42 12.37
N GLU A 253 3.18 -10.06 11.48
CA GLU A 253 3.22 -11.51 11.31
C GLU A 253 4.60 -11.97 10.87
N ILE A 254 5.10 -13.03 11.53
CA ILE A 254 6.38 -13.63 11.22
C ILE A 254 6.11 -14.85 10.34
N LEU A 255 6.50 -14.79 9.07
CA LEU A 255 6.34 -15.89 8.11
C LEU A 255 7.38 -16.98 8.33
N ALA A 256 8.62 -16.58 8.63
CA ALA A 256 9.75 -17.43 8.99
C ALA A 256 10.86 -16.60 9.64
N VAL A 257 11.87 -17.27 10.20
CA VAL A 257 13.01 -16.63 10.85
C VAL A 257 14.32 -16.99 10.13
N VAL A 258 15.09 -15.98 9.73
CA VAL A 258 16.48 -16.15 9.29
C VAL A 258 17.37 -16.25 10.52
N ARG A 259 17.78 -17.48 10.85
CA ARG A 259 18.59 -17.78 12.03
C ARG A 259 20.06 -17.45 11.86
N GLY A 260 20.60 -17.72 10.68
CA GLY A 260 21.99 -17.46 10.35
C GLY A 260 22.20 -17.45 8.85
N SER A 261 23.30 -16.86 8.42
CA SER A 261 23.74 -16.88 7.04
C SER A 261 25.26 -16.76 6.97
N ALA A 262 25.84 -17.20 5.86
CA ALA A 262 27.25 -17.01 5.55
C ALA A 262 27.46 -16.83 4.05
N VAL A 263 28.52 -16.10 3.71
CA VAL A 263 28.99 -15.89 2.33
C VAL A 263 30.49 -16.17 2.29
N ASN A 264 30.97 -16.91 1.29
CA ASN A 264 32.40 -17.15 1.07
C ASN A 264 32.77 -17.22 -0.42
N GLN A 265 34.00 -17.63 -0.72
CA GLN A 265 34.54 -17.72 -2.08
C GLN A 265 35.23 -19.09 -2.32
N ASP A 266 35.09 -19.61 -3.54
CA ASP A 266 35.76 -20.81 -4.05
C ASP A 266 37.28 -20.65 -4.16
N GLY A 267 37.77 -19.42 -4.35
CA GLY A 267 39.19 -19.11 -4.50
C GLY A 267 39.76 -19.67 -5.80
N ALA A 268 40.98 -20.20 -5.73
CA ALA A 268 41.65 -20.80 -6.88
C ALA A 268 41.16 -22.25 -7.10
N SER A 269 39.98 -22.40 -7.71
CA SER A 269 39.41 -23.70 -8.11
C SER A 269 39.95 -24.17 -9.48
N ASN A 270 39.44 -25.31 -9.99
CA ASN A 270 39.86 -25.93 -11.27
C ASN A 270 39.42 -25.16 -12.54
N GLY A 271 39.13 -23.87 -12.40
CA GLY A 271 38.65 -22.97 -13.45
C GLY A 271 37.70 -21.95 -12.84
N LEU A 272 37.67 -20.73 -13.36
CA LEU A 272 36.89 -19.63 -12.78
C LEU A 272 35.42 -19.99 -12.52
N MET A 273 34.83 -20.80 -13.40
CA MET A 273 33.43 -21.22 -13.35
C MET A 273 33.22 -22.61 -12.71
N ALA A 274 34.30 -23.27 -12.27
CA ALA A 274 34.22 -24.60 -11.67
C ALA A 274 33.96 -24.49 -10.15
N PRO A 275 32.90 -25.13 -9.63
CA PRO A 275 32.55 -25.04 -8.21
C PRO A 275 33.58 -25.75 -7.32
N ASN A 276 33.65 -25.36 -6.04
CA ASN A 276 34.55 -25.96 -5.05
C ASN A 276 33.81 -26.58 -3.86
N GLY A 277 33.72 -27.92 -3.83
CA GLY A 277 33.05 -28.68 -2.75
C GLY A 277 33.53 -28.31 -1.32
N PRO A 278 34.85 -28.21 -1.06
CA PRO A 278 35.34 -27.76 0.24
C PRO A 278 34.89 -26.35 0.64
N SER A 279 34.77 -25.40 -0.31
CA SER A 279 34.21 -24.07 -0.03
C SER A 279 32.73 -24.12 0.28
N GLN A 280 31.96 -24.97 -0.42
CA GLN A 280 30.54 -25.18 -0.13
C GLN A 280 30.33 -25.79 1.27
N GLN A 281 31.12 -26.79 1.64
CA GLN A 281 31.10 -27.35 3.00
C GLN A 281 31.41 -26.27 4.06
N ARG A 282 32.42 -25.43 3.81
CA ARG A 282 32.79 -24.34 4.72
C ARG A 282 31.68 -23.30 4.88
N VAL A 283 31.01 -22.88 3.80
CA VAL A 283 29.94 -21.86 3.92
C VAL A 283 28.74 -22.40 4.71
N ILE A 284 28.42 -23.69 4.53
CA ILE A 284 27.38 -24.37 5.31
C ILE A 284 27.76 -24.36 6.80
N GLN A 285 28.98 -24.79 7.14
CA GLN A 285 29.45 -24.81 8.52
C GLN A 285 29.47 -23.41 9.16
N GLN A 286 29.85 -22.38 8.39
CA GLN A 286 29.84 -20.98 8.84
C GLN A 286 28.43 -20.47 9.11
N ALA A 287 27.45 -20.83 8.27
CA ALA A 287 26.05 -20.44 8.45
C ALA A 287 25.41 -21.13 9.67
N LEU A 288 25.73 -22.41 9.89
CA LEU A 288 25.32 -23.14 11.09
C LEU A 288 25.94 -22.52 12.35
N ALA A 289 27.23 -22.22 12.31
CA ALA A 289 27.93 -21.56 13.42
C ALA A 289 27.34 -20.17 13.71
N SER A 290 27.00 -19.38 12.68
CA SER A 290 26.39 -18.06 12.87
C SER A 290 24.95 -18.14 13.41
N ALA A 291 24.26 -19.25 13.18
CA ALA A 291 22.95 -19.56 13.76
C ALA A 291 23.02 -20.15 15.19
N GLY A 292 24.20 -20.59 15.63
CA GLY A 292 24.38 -21.35 16.87
C GLY A 292 23.78 -22.76 16.81
N LEU A 293 23.83 -23.41 15.64
CA LEU A 293 23.20 -24.70 15.37
C LEU A 293 24.21 -25.76 14.94
N THR A 294 23.79 -27.02 15.05
CA THR A 294 24.52 -28.21 14.57
C THR A 294 23.90 -28.74 13.26
N PRO A 295 24.61 -29.56 12.46
CA PRO A 295 24.05 -30.06 11.21
C PRO A 295 22.75 -30.89 11.38
N SER A 296 22.62 -31.65 12.47
CA SER A 296 21.41 -32.42 12.81
C SER A 296 20.19 -31.55 13.16
N ASP A 297 20.40 -30.25 13.38
CA ASP A 297 19.31 -29.30 13.59
C ASP A 297 18.58 -28.92 12.30
N VAL A 298 19.10 -29.24 11.12
CA VAL A 298 18.50 -28.86 9.82
C VAL A 298 17.83 -30.06 9.16
N ASP A 299 16.55 -29.92 8.84
CA ASP A 299 15.71 -31.01 8.33
C ASP A 299 15.84 -31.18 6.82
N ALA A 300 15.87 -30.06 6.10
CA ALA A 300 15.89 -30.03 4.65
C ALA A 300 16.87 -28.99 4.08
N VAL A 301 17.32 -29.19 2.85
CA VAL A 301 18.07 -28.19 2.07
C VAL A 301 17.41 -27.96 0.73
N GLU A 302 17.09 -26.69 0.47
CA GLU A 302 16.87 -26.15 -0.86
C GLU A 302 18.23 -25.81 -1.48
N ALA A 303 18.65 -26.63 -2.43
CA ALA A 303 19.99 -26.62 -2.98
C ALA A 303 20.18 -25.55 -4.07
N HIS A 304 21.44 -25.33 -4.44
CA HIS A 304 21.75 -24.65 -5.68
C HIS A 304 21.31 -25.49 -6.90
N GLY A 305 21.56 -26.81 -6.91
CA GLY A 305 20.96 -27.84 -7.78
C GLY A 305 20.57 -27.37 -9.16
N THR A 306 21.56 -27.15 -10.03
CA THR A 306 21.38 -26.56 -11.37
C THR A 306 21.14 -27.58 -12.46
N GLY A 307 21.26 -28.89 -12.18
CA GLY A 307 21.15 -29.92 -13.20
C GLY A 307 22.44 -30.07 -14.02
N THR A 308 23.56 -29.54 -13.53
CA THR A 308 24.83 -29.61 -14.25
C THR A 308 25.60 -30.87 -13.91
N THR A 309 26.15 -31.55 -14.92
CA THR A 309 26.86 -32.82 -14.77
C THR A 309 28.05 -32.75 -13.80
N LEU A 310 28.71 -31.59 -13.69
CA LEU A 310 29.83 -31.38 -12.76
C LEU A 310 29.38 -30.80 -11.41
N GLY A 311 28.45 -29.84 -11.42
CA GLY A 311 28.09 -29.08 -10.22
C GLY A 311 27.26 -29.88 -9.22
N ASP A 312 26.26 -30.63 -9.71
CA ASP A 312 25.34 -31.37 -8.85
C ASP A 312 26.07 -32.43 -8.00
N PRO A 313 27.02 -33.24 -8.54
CA PRO A 313 27.78 -34.15 -7.71
C PRO A 313 28.66 -33.46 -6.66
N ILE A 314 29.25 -32.31 -6.99
CA ILE A 314 30.09 -31.54 -6.06
C ILE A 314 29.25 -31.01 -4.90
N GLU A 315 28.06 -30.49 -5.18
CA GLU A 315 27.13 -29.99 -4.16
C GLU A 315 26.59 -31.12 -3.29
N ALA A 316 26.14 -32.23 -3.89
CA ALA A 316 25.65 -33.38 -3.13
C ALA A 316 26.73 -33.93 -2.18
N GLN A 317 27.98 -34.03 -2.63
CA GLN A 317 29.11 -34.44 -1.78
C GLN A 317 29.39 -33.44 -0.66
N ALA A 318 29.30 -32.14 -0.92
CA ALA A 318 29.46 -31.11 0.11
C ALA A 318 28.35 -31.20 1.17
N LEU A 319 27.10 -31.48 0.77
CA LEU A 319 25.98 -31.69 1.68
C LEU A 319 26.12 -32.99 2.48
N LEU A 320 26.52 -34.10 1.85
CA LEU A 320 26.82 -35.36 2.53
C LEU A 320 27.93 -35.18 3.57
N ALA A 321 28.95 -34.38 3.26
CA ALA A 321 30.07 -34.08 4.17
C ALA A 321 29.71 -33.08 5.28
N ALA A 322 28.77 -32.16 5.05
CA ALA A 322 28.38 -31.13 6.02
C ALA A 322 27.23 -31.57 6.93
N TYR A 323 26.22 -32.23 6.36
CA TYR A 323 24.96 -32.59 7.01
C TYR A 323 24.74 -34.10 7.15
N GLY A 324 25.28 -34.91 6.23
CA GLY A 324 25.02 -36.34 6.16
C GLY A 324 25.86 -37.20 7.12
N GLN A 325 26.93 -36.63 7.69
CA GLN A 325 27.81 -37.32 8.64
C GLN A 325 27.21 -37.35 10.05
N ASP A 326 27.39 -38.46 10.77
CA ASP A 326 26.91 -38.68 12.13
C ASP A 326 25.41 -38.38 12.33
N ARG A 327 24.63 -38.47 11.25
CA ARG A 327 23.18 -38.22 11.21
C ARG A 327 22.41 -39.53 11.33
N ASP A 328 21.30 -39.50 12.05
CA ASP A 328 20.38 -40.63 12.17
C ASP A 328 19.84 -41.04 10.78
N PRO A 329 20.09 -42.28 10.32
CA PRO A 329 19.61 -42.75 9.02
C PRO A 329 18.08 -42.74 8.88
N GLU A 330 17.34 -42.83 9.98
CA GLU A 330 15.87 -42.74 9.97
C GLU A 330 15.37 -41.28 9.84
N ARG A 331 16.28 -40.31 9.98
CA ARG A 331 16.00 -38.87 9.81
C ARG A 331 17.03 -38.24 8.87
N PRO A 332 17.08 -38.65 7.59
CA PRO A 332 18.04 -38.11 6.64
C PRO A 332 17.80 -36.62 6.39
N LEU A 333 18.79 -35.94 5.81
CA LEU A 333 18.59 -34.60 5.27
C LEU A 333 17.76 -34.70 3.99
N LEU A 334 16.63 -34.01 3.94
CA LEU A 334 15.79 -33.97 2.76
C LEU A 334 16.31 -32.93 1.76
N LEU A 335 16.52 -33.31 0.50
CA LEU A 335 17.18 -32.50 -0.52
C LEU A 335 16.28 -32.25 -1.73
N GLY A 336 16.19 -31.00 -2.17
CA GLY A 336 15.51 -30.64 -3.41
C GLY A 336 15.98 -29.31 -4.00
N SER A 337 15.44 -28.93 -5.16
CA SER A 337 15.73 -27.66 -5.83
C SER A 337 14.48 -27.13 -6.55
N VAL A 338 14.10 -25.89 -6.29
CA VAL A 338 13.00 -25.18 -6.99
C VAL A 338 13.27 -25.04 -8.49
N LYS A 339 14.54 -25.14 -8.90
CA LYS A 339 14.94 -24.99 -10.31
C LYS A 339 14.41 -26.12 -11.18
N SER A 340 14.06 -27.27 -10.61
CA SER A 340 13.38 -28.32 -11.36
C SER A 340 11.99 -27.89 -11.84
N ASN A 341 11.33 -26.95 -11.15
CA ASN A 341 10.02 -26.42 -11.54
C ASN A 341 10.14 -25.15 -12.37
N LEU A 342 11.06 -24.25 -12.01
CA LEU A 342 11.12 -22.89 -12.55
C LEU A 342 12.25 -22.68 -13.57
N GLY A 343 13.18 -23.62 -13.69
CA GLY A 343 14.51 -23.38 -14.24
C GLY A 343 15.36 -22.46 -13.34
N HIS A 344 16.54 -22.08 -13.82
CA HIS A 344 17.48 -21.25 -13.06
C HIS A 344 17.19 -19.76 -13.26
N THR A 345 16.54 -19.15 -12.27
CA THR A 345 16.17 -17.71 -12.25
C THR A 345 17.33 -16.76 -11.94
N GLN A 346 18.56 -17.16 -12.24
CA GLN A 346 19.79 -16.38 -12.11
C GLN A 346 19.92 -15.64 -10.76
N ALA A 347 19.95 -14.31 -10.75
CA ALA A 347 20.14 -13.51 -9.54
C ALA A 347 18.95 -13.59 -8.57
N ALA A 348 17.76 -13.95 -9.06
CA ALA A 348 16.58 -14.24 -8.24
C ALA A 348 16.51 -15.68 -7.71
N ALA A 349 17.47 -16.56 -8.06
CA ALA A 349 17.41 -17.98 -7.71
C ALA A 349 17.42 -18.24 -6.20
N GLY A 350 18.23 -17.49 -5.46
CA GLY A 350 18.27 -17.55 -4.00
C GLY A 350 16.93 -17.16 -3.37
N ALA A 351 16.34 -16.05 -3.82
CA ALA A 351 15.04 -15.58 -3.34
C ALA A 351 13.91 -16.57 -3.68
N ALA A 352 13.90 -17.17 -4.88
CA ALA A 352 12.91 -18.19 -5.24
C ALA A 352 12.99 -19.43 -4.32
N GLY A 353 14.20 -19.91 -4.03
CA GLY A 353 14.42 -21.01 -3.08
C GLY A 353 14.02 -20.64 -1.65
N LEU A 354 14.31 -19.41 -1.23
CA LEU A 354 13.90 -18.86 0.07
C LEU A 354 12.37 -18.86 0.21
N ILE A 355 11.65 -18.30 -0.78
CA ILE A 355 10.19 -18.23 -0.77
C ILE A 355 9.57 -19.63 -0.77
N LYS A 356 10.09 -20.57 -1.58
CA LYS A 356 9.67 -21.99 -1.53
C LYS A 356 9.78 -22.54 -0.11
N MET A 357 10.91 -22.32 0.57
CA MET A 357 11.12 -22.88 1.91
C MET A 357 10.28 -22.19 2.99
N VAL A 358 10.00 -20.89 2.87
CA VAL A 358 9.03 -20.20 3.75
C VAL A 358 7.63 -20.80 3.58
N LEU A 359 7.19 -21.02 2.34
CA LEU A 359 5.89 -21.65 2.06
C LEU A 359 5.84 -23.09 2.59
N ALA A 360 6.89 -23.88 2.37
CA ALA A 360 7.00 -25.24 2.88
C ALA A 360 6.90 -25.31 4.42
N LEU A 361 7.53 -24.35 5.13
CA LEU A 361 7.42 -24.22 6.59
C LEU A 361 5.99 -23.86 7.03
N ARG A 362 5.31 -22.93 6.34
CA ARG A 362 3.92 -22.53 6.67
C ARG A 362 2.93 -23.66 6.41
N HIS A 363 3.11 -24.45 5.35
CA HIS A 363 2.23 -25.56 5.01
C HIS A 363 2.60 -26.88 5.69
N GLY A 364 3.78 -26.97 6.31
CA GLY A 364 4.28 -28.23 6.90
C GLY A 364 4.54 -29.33 5.86
N VAL A 365 4.83 -28.96 4.61
CA VAL A 365 5.01 -29.90 3.50
C VAL A 365 6.25 -29.52 2.69
N LEU A 366 7.09 -30.50 2.39
CA LEU A 366 8.25 -30.38 1.50
C LEU A 366 7.84 -30.86 0.09
N PRO A 367 7.76 -29.97 -0.91
CA PRO A 367 7.40 -30.36 -2.27
C PRO A 367 8.49 -31.21 -2.94
N LYS A 368 8.08 -32.13 -3.82
CA LYS A 368 9.02 -32.92 -4.62
C LYS A 368 9.90 -32.05 -5.52
N THR A 369 11.10 -32.53 -5.81
CA THR A 369 11.96 -32.05 -6.88
C THR A 369 11.65 -32.85 -8.15
N LEU A 370 11.47 -32.18 -9.29
CA LEU A 370 11.14 -32.85 -10.56
C LEU A 370 12.39 -33.49 -11.18
N TYR A 371 12.18 -34.54 -11.98
CA TYR A 371 13.18 -35.25 -12.78
C TYR A 371 14.28 -35.98 -11.99
N ALA A 372 14.06 -36.24 -10.70
CA ALA A 372 15.02 -36.89 -9.80
C ALA A 372 14.69 -38.37 -9.51
N GLU A 373 13.87 -39.02 -10.34
CA GLU A 373 13.46 -40.42 -10.13
C GLU A 373 14.65 -41.39 -10.13
N VAL A 374 15.69 -41.09 -10.91
CA VAL A 374 16.96 -41.81 -10.94
C VAL A 374 18.05 -40.88 -10.41
N PRO A 375 18.46 -41.02 -9.14
CA PRO A 375 19.55 -40.22 -8.57
C PRO A 375 20.86 -40.44 -9.33
N SER A 376 21.68 -39.37 -9.42
CA SER A 376 22.96 -39.42 -10.14
C SER A 376 23.90 -40.50 -9.61
N SER A 377 24.42 -41.32 -10.52
CA SER A 377 25.43 -42.36 -10.25
C SER A 377 26.82 -41.78 -9.94
N HIS A 378 27.02 -40.48 -10.16
CA HIS A 378 28.26 -39.76 -9.86
C HIS A 378 28.35 -39.32 -8.38
N VAL A 379 27.33 -39.64 -7.57
CA VAL A 379 27.27 -39.35 -6.14
C VAL A 379 27.19 -40.67 -5.37
N ASP A 380 28.05 -40.82 -4.36
CA ASP A 380 27.92 -41.91 -3.39
C ASP A 380 26.90 -41.53 -2.31
N TRP A 381 25.61 -41.73 -2.61
CA TRP A 381 24.50 -41.47 -1.69
C TRP A 381 24.55 -42.33 -0.42
N THR A 382 25.36 -43.40 -0.39
CA THR A 382 25.51 -44.26 0.79
C THR A 382 26.53 -43.72 1.81
N SER A 383 27.28 -42.68 1.45
CA SER A 383 28.33 -42.08 2.29
C SER A 383 27.80 -41.20 3.44
N GLY A 384 26.50 -40.94 3.51
CA GLY A 384 25.86 -40.16 4.57
C GLY A 384 24.34 -40.16 4.43
N ALA A 385 23.63 -39.72 5.47
CA ALA A 385 22.16 -39.74 5.50
C ALA A 385 21.57 -38.49 4.82
N VAL A 386 21.54 -38.47 3.49
CA VAL A 386 20.88 -37.45 2.66
C VAL A 386 19.97 -38.14 1.64
N GLU A 387 18.73 -37.65 1.49
CA GLU A 387 17.72 -38.24 0.63
C GLU A 387 17.09 -37.19 -0.29
N LEU A 388 16.96 -37.49 -1.58
CA LEU A 388 16.28 -36.63 -2.56
C LEU A 388 14.76 -36.70 -2.40
N LEU A 389 14.11 -35.54 -2.45
CA LEU A 389 12.65 -35.41 -2.41
C LEU A 389 12.03 -35.81 -3.76
N THR A 390 11.94 -37.10 -4.05
CA THR A 390 11.30 -37.63 -5.27
C THR A 390 9.77 -37.60 -5.21
N GLU A 391 9.21 -37.45 -4.01
CA GLU A 391 7.79 -37.27 -3.72
C GLU A 391 7.60 -36.16 -2.68
N SER A 392 6.41 -35.55 -2.66
CA SER A 392 6.07 -34.56 -1.64
C SER A 392 5.91 -35.25 -0.29
N ARG A 393 6.51 -34.68 0.76
CA ARG A 393 6.50 -35.26 2.11
C ARG A 393 5.99 -34.28 3.14
N GLN A 394 5.28 -34.78 4.15
CA GLN A 394 5.02 -34.01 5.36
C GLN A 394 6.34 -33.67 6.04
N TRP A 395 6.43 -32.48 6.63
CA TRP A 395 7.61 -32.11 7.39
C TRP A 395 7.74 -33.03 8.62
N PRO A 396 8.92 -33.60 8.89
CA PRO A 396 9.08 -34.53 10.00
C PRO A 396 8.66 -33.94 11.35
N GLU A 397 7.92 -34.70 12.16
CA GLU A 397 7.61 -34.32 13.54
C GLU A 397 8.91 -34.17 14.35
N ALA A 398 9.03 -33.07 15.09
CA ALA A 398 10.21 -32.78 15.90
C ALA A 398 9.83 -31.92 17.11
N ASP A 399 10.47 -32.17 18.26
CA ASP A 399 10.34 -31.35 19.50
C ASP A 399 11.07 -30.00 19.40
N ARG A 400 11.40 -29.55 18.18
CA ARG A 400 12.08 -28.30 17.89
C ARG A 400 11.47 -27.67 16.63
N PRO A 401 11.61 -26.34 16.45
CA PRO A 401 11.21 -25.69 15.20
C PRO A 401 11.81 -26.39 13.99
N TRP A 402 10.99 -26.49 12.94
CA TRP A 402 11.43 -26.96 11.63
C TRP A 402 12.46 -26.01 11.03
N ARG A 403 13.50 -26.56 10.40
CA ARG A 403 14.64 -25.77 9.89
C ARG A 403 15.08 -26.24 8.52
N ALA A 404 15.45 -25.28 7.68
CA ALA A 404 15.96 -25.55 6.34
C ALA A 404 17.19 -24.71 6.00
N GLY A 405 18.12 -25.30 5.26
CA GLY A 405 19.18 -24.57 4.58
C GLY A 405 18.75 -24.14 3.18
N VAL A 406 19.19 -22.97 2.73
CA VAL A 406 19.02 -22.50 1.35
C VAL A 406 20.39 -22.14 0.79
N SER A 407 20.81 -22.81 -0.29
CA SER A 407 22.11 -22.63 -0.93
C SER A 407 21.99 -21.90 -2.27
N SER A 408 22.93 -21.00 -2.55
CA SER A 408 23.14 -20.50 -3.90
C SER A 408 24.61 -20.20 -4.18
N PHE A 409 25.13 -20.73 -5.29
CA PHE A 409 26.55 -20.68 -5.65
C PHE A 409 26.71 -19.93 -6.97
N GLY A 410 27.39 -18.79 -6.93
CA GLY A 410 27.59 -17.94 -8.09
C GLY A 410 28.68 -18.48 -9.01
N ILE A 411 28.52 -18.31 -10.32
CA ILE A 411 29.52 -18.73 -11.32
C ILE A 411 30.87 -18.01 -11.18
N SER A 412 30.91 -16.89 -10.45
CA SER A 412 32.16 -16.20 -10.08
C SER A 412 32.90 -16.85 -8.90
N GLY A 413 32.33 -17.89 -8.29
CA GLY A 413 32.85 -18.59 -7.11
C GLY A 413 32.31 -18.07 -5.77
N THR A 414 31.39 -17.10 -5.76
CA THR A 414 30.80 -16.59 -4.51
C THR A 414 29.65 -17.48 -4.04
N ASN A 415 29.80 -18.10 -2.87
CA ASN A 415 28.80 -18.98 -2.29
C ASN A 415 28.02 -18.29 -1.17
N ALA A 416 26.73 -18.56 -1.07
CA ALA A 416 25.89 -18.13 0.04
C ALA A 416 25.06 -19.30 0.57
N HIS A 417 24.95 -19.39 1.90
CA HIS A 417 24.07 -20.34 2.58
C HIS A 417 23.29 -19.63 3.70
N VAL A 418 21.98 -19.87 3.77
CA VAL A 418 21.05 -19.26 4.73
C VAL A 418 20.34 -20.36 5.50
N ILE A 419 20.21 -20.21 6.82
CA ILE A 419 19.42 -21.10 7.68
C ILE A 419 18.10 -20.42 8.02
N LEU A 420 17.00 -21.02 7.57
CA LEU A 420 15.62 -20.67 7.90
C LEU A 420 15.10 -21.54 9.04
N GLU A 421 14.24 -20.95 9.86
CA GLU A 421 13.52 -21.61 10.94
C GLU A 421 12.04 -21.23 10.88
N GLN A 422 11.17 -22.18 11.25
CA GLN A 422 9.75 -22.00 11.42
C GLN A 422 9.46 -20.79 12.31
N ALA A 423 8.41 -20.04 11.97
CA ALA A 423 7.93 -18.96 12.83
C ALA A 423 7.60 -19.51 14.23
N PRO A 424 7.89 -18.76 15.31
CA PRO A 424 7.42 -19.12 16.64
C PRO A 424 5.90 -19.30 16.61
N ALA A 425 5.37 -20.35 17.27
CA ALA A 425 3.94 -20.44 17.48
C ALA A 425 3.46 -19.13 18.10
N ALA A 426 2.37 -18.55 17.57
CA ALA A 426 1.71 -17.44 18.23
C ALA A 426 1.39 -17.94 19.63
N ALA A 427 2.03 -17.36 20.65
CA ALA A 427 1.70 -17.71 22.02
C ALA A 427 0.20 -17.45 22.18
N GLU A 428 -0.59 -18.50 22.37
CA GLU A 428 -1.84 -18.34 23.07
C GLU A 428 -1.44 -17.66 24.38
N GLU A 429 -1.88 -16.42 24.60
CA GLU A 429 -1.80 -15.78 25.91
C GLU A 429 -2.73 -16.54 26.86
N THR A 430 -2.38 -17.78 27.17
CA THR A 430 -2.77 -18.40 28.42
C THR A 430 -1.81 -17.84 29.46
N GLY A 431 -2.35 -16.96 30.30
CA GLY A 431 -1.64 -16.42 31.45
C GLY A 431 -1.23 -17.53 32.39
N GLU A 432 -0.03 -18.07 32.19
CA GLU A 432 0.69 -18.83 33.20
C GLU A 432 2.07 -18.19 33.33
N GLU A 433 2.15 -17.20 34.22
CA GLU A 433 3.41 -16.77 34.81
C GLU A 433 4.06 -17.99 35.46
N SER A 434 5.21 -18.37 34.92
CA SER A 434 6.14 -19.32 35.51
C SER A 434 6.69 -18.74 36.82
N ASP A 435 6.22 -19.25 37.96
CA ASP A 435 6.87 -19.05 39.25
C ASP A 435 7.74 -20.28 39.57
N GLU A 436 9.06 -20.10 39.52
CA GLU A 436 10.03 -21.08 39.99
C GLU A 436 10.13 -21.02 41.53
N GLY A 437 9.92 -22.14 42.23
CA GLY A 437 10.45 -22.26 43.60
C GLY A 437 9.80 -23.28 44.56
N THR A 438 10.30 -24.52 44.54
CA THR A 438 10.55 -25.42 45.70
C THR A 438 9.49 -25.66 46.79
N GLY A 439 9.12 -26.94 47.01
CA GLY A 439 8.71 -27.45 48.34
C GLY A 439 7.58 -28.49 48.35
N GLU A 440 7.80 -29.60 49.06
CA GLU A 440 6.95 -30.80 49.16
C GLU A 440 5.64 -30.64 49.98
N GLN A 441 4.64 -31.48 49.64
CA GLN A 441 3.55 -32.09 50.44
C GLN A 441 2.61 -31.22 51.31
N ASP A 442 1.30 -31.24 51.04
CA ASP A 442 0.28 -32.10 51.71
C ASP A 442 -1.15 -31.69 51.26
N GLY A 443 -2.09 -32.63 51.29
CA GLY A 443 -3.41 -32.53 50.66
C GLY A 443 -4.46 -31.67 51.38
N SER A 444 -5.31 -31.01 50.59
CA SER A 444 -6.70 -30.69 50.95
C SER A 444 -7.51 -30.25 49.72
N GLU A 445 -8.74 -30.75 49.61
CA GLU A 445 -9.77 -30.45 48.60
C GLU A 445 -10.07 -28.94 48.40
N PRO A 446 -10.63 -28.56 47.23
CA PRO A 446 -10.61 -27.21 46.71
C PRO A 446 -11.61 -26.28 47.41
N LYS A 447 -11.17 -25.09 47.79
CA LYS A 447 -12.02 -24.05 48.36
C LYS A 447 -11.93 -22.75 47.54
N ALA A 448 -13.11 -22.37 47.05
CA ALA A 448 -13.53 -21.03 46.67
C ALA A 448 -12.89 -20.39 45.42
N ALA A 449 -13.70 -20.41 44.35
CA ALA A 449 -13.78 -19.43 43.27
C ALA A 449 -13.15 -18.07 43.61
N ALA A 450 -11.97 -17.83 43.04
CA ALA A 450 -11.59 -16.48 42.64
C ALA A 450 -12.40 -16.18 41.38
N GLN A 451 -13.28 -15.18 41.48
CA GLN A 451 -14.00 -14.62 40.34
C GLN A 451 -12.96 -14.22 39.30
N ALA A 452 -12.95 -14.92 38.16
CA ALA A 452 -12.36 -14.41 36.94
C ALA A 452 -12.96 -13.02 36.71
N ALA A 453 -12.10 -12.01 36.57
CA ALA A 453 -12.51 -10.72 36.06
C ALA A 453 -13.28 -10.97 34.73
N PRO A 454 -14.44 -10.34 34.50
CA PRO A 454 -15.16 -10.53 33.26
C PRO A 454 -14.23 -10.12 32.11
N GLU A 455 -14.03 -11.01 31.14
CA GLU A 455 -13.45 -10.63 29.85
C GLU A 455 -14.25 -9.42 29.34
N PRO A 456 -13.59 -8.34 28.89
CA PRO A 456 -14.30 -7.18 28.37
C PRO A 456 -15.19 -7.65 27.22
N ALA A 457 -16.50 -7.37 27.33
CA ALA A 457 -17.46 -7.78 26.32
C ALA A 457 -17.02 -7.23 24.96
N THR A 458 -16.79 -8.12 23.99
CA THR A 458 -16.46 -7.73 22.62
C THR A 458 -17.60 -6.92 22.05
N VAL A 459 -17.28 -5.70 21.62
CA VAL A 459 -18.26 -4.80 21.01
C VAL A 459 -18.52 -5.27 19.58
N VAL A 460 -19.77 -5.60 19.27
CA VAL A 460 -20.18 -6.00 17.91
C VAL A 460 -20.73 -4.76 17.20
N PRO A 461 -20.02 -4.19 16.20
CA PRO A 461 -20.52 -3.03 15.46
C PRO A 461 -21.74 -3.41 14.61
N ALA A 462 -22.72 -2.51 14.48
CA ALA A 462 -23.88 -2.75 13.62
C ALA A 462 -23.51 -2.72 12.13
N ALA A 463 -22.56 -1.87 11.75
CA ALA A 463 -22.00 -1.77 10.41
C ALA A 463 -20.48 -1.64 10.48
N VAL A 464 -19.78 -2.25 9.52
CA VAL A 464 -18.30 -2.22 9.45
C VAL A 464 -17.84 -1.41 8.24
N PRO A 465 -16.97 -0.40 8.41
CA PRO A 465 -16.41 0.34 7.28
C PRO A 465 -15.34 -0.49 6.57
N TRP A 466 -15.53 -0.71 5.28
CA TRP A 466 -14.53 -1.25 4.35
C TRP A 466 -14.00 -0.11 3.49
N LEU A 467 -12.73 0.23 3.76
CA LEU A 467 -12.03 1.34 3.11
C LEU A 467 -11.31 0.82 1.88
N VAL A 468 -11.59 1.39 0.72
CA VAL A 468 -10.86 1.09 -0.52
C VAL A 468 -10.33 2.37 -1.12
N SER A 469 -9.12 2.33 -1.66
CA SER A 469 -8.51 3.50 -2.28
C SER A 469 -7.48 3.12 -3.34
N ALA A 470 -7.40 3.94 -4.38
CA ALA A 470 -6.48 3.73 -5.49
C ALA A 470 -5.96 5.03 -6.11
N ARG A 471 -4.98 4.90 -7.02
CA ARG A 471 -4.40 6.03 -7.77
C ARG A 471 -5.26 6.50 -8.95
N SER A 472 -6.26 5.71 -9.35
CA SER A 472 -7.18 6.04 -10.44
C SER A 472 -8.59 5.49 -10.18
N GLU A 473 -9.59 6.07 -10.82
CA GLU A 473 -10.98 5.58 -10.75
C GLU A 473 -11.13 4.12 -11.21
N GLU A 474 -10.40 3.74 -12.27
CA GLU A 474 -10.40 2.37 -12.78
C GLU A 474 -9.82 1.38 -11.75
N SER A 475 -8.70 1.75 -11.12
CA SER A 475 -8.08 0.94 -10.07
C SER A 475 -8.96 0.83 -8.83
N LEU A 476 -9.69 1.90 -8.48
CA LEU A 476 -10.64 1.91 -7.36
C LEU A 476 -11.80 0.95 -7.62
N ALA A 477 -12.34 0.95 -8.85
CA ALA A 477 -13.39 0.02 -9.25
C ALA A 477 -12.90 -1.44 -9.19
N ALA A 478 -11.70 -1.71 -9.70
CA ALA A 478 -11.08 -3.04 -9.65
C ALA A 478 -10.82 -3.51 -8.20
N GLN A 479 -10.35 -2.62 -7.33
CA GLN A 479 -10.12 -2.95 -5.92
C GLN A 479 -11.44 -3.24 -5.21
N ARG A 480 -12.48 -2.43 -5.44
CA ARG A 480 -13.82 -2.67 -4.89
C ARG A 480 -14.38 -4.03 -5.31
N GLU A 481 -14.22 -4.40 -6.57
CA GLU A 481 -14.64 -5.72 -7.07
C GLU A 481 -13.86 -6.85 -6.38
N GLN A 482 -12.52 -6.73 -6.29
CA GLN A 482 -11.68 -7.73 -5.63
C GLN A 482 -12.04 -7.92 -4.15
N ILE A 483 -12.29 -6.83 -3.42
CA ILE A 483 -12.61 -6.88 -1.99
C ILE A 483 -14.01 -7.44 -1.75
N THR A 484 -15.01 -7.01 -2.52
CA THR A 484 -16.38 -7.51 -2.36
C THR A 484 -16.56 -8.95 -2.83
N ALA A 485 -15.66 -9.47 -3.67
CA ALA A 485 -15.61 -10.87 -4.06
C ALA A 485 -15.05 -11.82 -2.97
N LEU A 486 -14.42 -11.31 -1.92
CA LEU A 486 -13.93 -12.13 -0.81
C LEU A 486 -15.09 -12.71 -0.01
N THR A 487 -15.05 -14.02 0.23
CA THR A 487 -16.08 -14.75 0.99
C THR A 487 -15.43 -15.58 2.09
N GLY A 488 -16.18 -15.87 3.16
CA GLY A 488 -15.70 -16.71 4.27
C GLY A 488 -14.81 -16.01 5.30
N LEU A 489 -14.58 -14.69 5.15
CA LEU A 489 -13.87 -13.86 6.13
C LEU A 489 -14.86 -13.10 7.02
N SER A 490 -14.46 -12.81 8.26
CA SER A 490 -15.21 -11.93 9.15
C SER A 490 -15.23 -10.50 8.58
N PRO A 491 -16.40 -9.85 8.44
CA PRO A 491 -16.49 -8.47 7.97
C PRO A 491 -15.67 -7.49 8.82
N VAL A 492 -15.60 -7.72 10.13
CA VAL A 492 -14.84 -6.90 11.10
C VAL A 492 -13.34 -7.04 10.83
N ASP A 493 -12.85 -8.26 10.63
CA ASP A 493 -11.44 -8.52 10.33
C ASP A 493 -11.03 -7.94 8.97
N LEU A 494 -11.92 -8.04 7.97
CA LEU A 494 -11.71 -7.47 6.65
C LEU A 494 -11.62 -5.94 6.71
N GLY A 495 -12.58 -5.29 7.39
CA GLY A 495 -12.58 -3.84 7.58
C GLY A 495 -11.36 -3.34 8.33
N PHE A 496 -10.97 -4.04 9.41
CA PHE A 496 -9.78 -3.71 10.20
C PHE A 496 -8.50 -3.83 9.37
N SER A 497 -8.39 -4.89 8.58
CA SER A 497 -7.22 -5.10 7.71
C SER A 497 -7.12 -4.02 6.64
N LEU A 498 -8.24 -3.65 6.01
CA LEU A 498 -8.28 -2.57 5.02
C LEU A 498 -7.89 -1.21 5.64
N ALA A 499 -8.35 -0.96 6.87
CA ALA A 499 -8.10 0.29 7.58
C ALA A 499 -6.66 0.47 8.06
N THR A 500 -5.96 -0.61 8.37
CA THR A 500 -4.69 -0.52 9.12
C THR A 500 -3.47 -1.02 8.34
N THR A 501 -3.68 -1.67 7.19
CA THR A 501 -2.60 -2.35 6.45
C THR A 501 -2.44 -1.90 5.00
N ARG A 502 -3.20 -0.88 4.57
CA ARG A 502 -3.23 -0.38 3.20
C ARG A 502 -2.99 1.12 3.17
N ALA A 503 -2.37 1.58 2.08
CA ALA A 503 -2.26 3.01 1.80
C ALA A 503 -3.65 3.59 1.50
N HIS A 504 -3.96 4.73 2.11
CA HIS A 504 -5.14 5.52 1.78
C HIS A 504 -4.84 6.50 0.64
N LEU A 505 -4.87 5.98 -0.59
CA LEU A 505 -4.57 6.70 -1.83
C LEU A 505 -5.66 7.73 -2.18
N GLU A 506 -5.48 8.50 -3.25
CA GLU A 506 -6.24 9.72 -3.53
C GLU A 506 -7.69 9.44 -3.93
N HIS A 507 -7.95 8.46 -4.79
CA HIS A 507 -9.33 8.04 -5.09
C HIS A 507 -9.80 7.10 -3.99
N ARG A 508 -10.82 7.48 -3.22
CA ARG A 508 -11.28 6.73 -2.04
C ARG A 508 -12.75 6.40 -2.15
N ALA A 509 -13.13 5.22 -1.65
CA ALA A 509 -14.51 4.88 -1.35
C ALA A 509 -14.62 4.13 -0.03
N VAL A 510 -15.76 4.28 0.64
CA VAL A 510 -16.09 3.57 1.87
C VAL A 510 -17.39 2.82 1.67
N LEU A 511 -17.33 1.51 1.87
CA LEU A 511 -18.48 0.61 1.87
C LEU A 511 -18.82 0.28 3.32
N LEU A 512 -20.10 0.29 3.68
CA LEU A 512 -20.55 -0.27 4.95
C LEU A 512 -21.00 -1.70 4.72
N ALA A 513 -20.35 -2.65 5.40
CA ALA A 513 -20.78 -4.03 5.44
C ALA A 513 -21.77 -4.23 6.60
N GLU A 514 -23.01 -4.57 6.26
CA GLU A 514 -24.13 -4.76 7.19
C GLU A 514 -25.03 -5.90 6.68
N GLY A 515 -25.44 -6.82 7.55
CA GLY A 515 -26.40 -7.87 7.20
C GLY A 515 -25.99 -8.83 6.07
N GLY A 516 -24.70 -8.88 5.72
CA GLY A 516 -24.18 -9.67 4.59
C GLY A 516 -24.20 -8.94 3.24
N GLU A 517 -24.61 -7.68 3.21
CA GLU A 517 -24.55 -6.80 2.05
C GLU A 517 -23.52 -5.69 2.28
N THR A 518 -23.08 -5.05 1.18
CA THR A 518 -22.18 -3.89 1.23
C THR A 518 -22.83 -2.70 0.52
N VAL A 519 -22.92 -1.56 1.20
CA VAL A 519 -23.47 -0.33 0.64
C VAL A 519 -22.39 0.74 0.59
N GLU A 520 -22.15 1.31 -0.59
CA GLU A 520 -21.26 2.46 -0.73
C GLU A 520 -21.91 3.71 -0.14
N VAL A 521 -21.26 4.32 0.86
CA VAL A 521 -21.79 5.49 1.57
C VAL A 521 -21.05 6.78 1.23
N ALA A 522 -19.82 6.67 0.71
CA ALA A 522 -19.02 7.78 0.27
C ALA A 522 -18.01 7.34 -0.80
N GLN A 523 -17.81 8.17 -1.82
CA GLN A 523 -16.73 8.10 -2.79
C GLN A 523 -16.24 9.52 -3.06
N GLY A 524 -14.93 9.71 -3.19
CA GLY A 524 -14.34 11.03 -3.38
C GLY A 524 -12.88 10.96 -3.81
N PHE A 525 -12.31 12.15 -3.98
CA PHE A 525 -10.90 12.36 -4.29
C PHE A 525 -10.28 13.21 -3.18
N ALA A 526 -9.23 12.71 -2.55
CA ALA A 526 -8.47 13.42 -1.54
C ALA A 526 -7.33 14.19 -2.20
N GLU A 527 -7.40 15.52 -2.20
CA GLU A 527 -6.30 16.39 -2.64
C GLU A 527 -5.24 16.53 -1.53
N ASP A 528 -3.96 16.74 -1.92
CA ASP A 528 -2.82 16.90 -1.00
C ASP A 528 -2.99 18.11 -0.03
N THR A 529 -3.84 19.07 -0.37
CA THR A 529 -4.28 20.11 0.55
C THR A 529 -5.50 19.62 1.30
N THR A 530 -5.28 18.94 2.43
CA THR A 530 -6.33 18.74 3.43
C THR A 530 -6.90 20.10 3.79
N GLY A 531 -8.14 20.35 3.38
CA GLY A 531 -8.86 21.56 3.77
C GLY A 531 -8.96 21.67 5.28
N ASN A 532 -8.85 22.89 5.81
CA ASN A 532 -9.01 23.11 7.24
C ASN A 532 -10.45 22.74 7.65
N VAL A 533 -10.58 22.07 8.80
CA VAL A 533 -11.85 21.57 9.30
C VAL A 533 -12.46 22.58 10.27
N ALA A 534 -13.63 23.10 9.92
CA ALA A 534 -14.46 23.91 10.81
C ALA A 534 -15.54 23.05 11.47
N VAL A 535 -15.55 23.01 12.80
CA VAL A 535 -16.56 22.27 13.57
C VAL A 535 -17.70 23.20 14.00
N LEU A 536 -18.92 22.84 13.60
CA LEU A 536 -20.13 23.65 13.79
C LEU A 536 -21.03 23.01 14.86
N PHE A 537 -21.42 23.78 15.87
CA PHE A 537 -22.26 23.32 16.98
C PHE A 537 -23.70 23.78 16.83
N SER A 538 -24.65 22.85 16.84
CA SER A 538 -26.06 23.12 16.53
C SER A 538 -26.76 24.08 17.51
N GLY A 539 -27.83 24.70 17.04
CA GLY A 539 -28.70 25.55 17.85
C GLY A 539 -29.93 24.80 18.37
N GLN A 540 -30.75 25.50 19.17
CA GLN A 540 -32.06 25.00 19.60
C GLN A 540 -32.98 24.74 18.39
N GLY A 541 -33.67 23.59 18.42
CA GLY A 541 -34.53 23.10 17.33
C GLY A 541 -34.01 21.84 16.64
N ALA A 542 -32.79 21.39 16.96
CA ALA A 542 -32.24 20.12 16.46
C ALA A 542 -32.54 18.93 17.39
N GLN A 543 -32.89 19.18 18.65
CA GLN A 543 -33.06 18.15 19.68
C GLN A 543 -34.14 17.11 19.31
N ARG A 544 -33.93 15.87 19.74
CA ARG A 544 -34.90 14.78 19.63
C ARG A 544 -34.76 13.84 20.83
N ALA A 545 -35.87 13.26 21.27
CA ALA A 545 -35.84 12.26 22.33
C ALA A 545 -35.00 11.05 21.88
N GLY A 546 -34.17 10.52 22.78
CA GLY A 546 -33.27 9.40 22.52
C GLY A 546 -31.97 9.76 21.80
N MET A 547 -31.65 11.05 21.63
CA MET A 547 -30.36 11.46 21.04
C MET A 547 -29.17 11.04 21.91
N GLY A 548 -28.11 10.52 21.29
CA GLY A 548 -26.88 10.07 21.93
C GLY A 548 -26.98 8.71 22.63
N ARG A 549 -28.16 8.07 22.68
CA ARG A 549 -28.35 6.81 23.41
C ARG A 549 -27.60 5.64 22.78
N GLU A 550 -27.57 5.56 21.45
CA GLU A 550 -26.86 4.48 20.75
C GLU A 550 -25.36 4.68 20.88
N LEU A 551 -24.88 5.93 20.72
CA LEU A 551 -23.48 6.26 20.90
C LEU A 551 -22.98 6.01 22.33
N TYR A 552 -23.80 6.31 23.34
CA TYR A 552 -23.52 6.02 24.75
C TYR A 552 -23.30 4.53 25.00
N GLY A 553 -24.08 3.65 24.35
CA GLY A 553 -23.90 2.21 24.46
C GLY A 553 -22.68 1.66 23.71
N ARG A 554 -22.24 2.35 22.64
CA ARG A 554 -21.21 1.86 21.71
C ARG A 554 -19.81 2.41 22.00
N TYR A 555 -19.69 3.64 22.46
CA TYR A 555 -18.42 4.36 22.57
C TYR A 555 -18.17 4.84 24.02
N PRO A 556 -17.23 4.21 24.74
CA PRO A 556 -16.90 4.61 26.11
C PRO A 556 -16.53 6.10 26.25
N VAL A 557 -15.75 6.65 25.30
CA VAL A 557 -15.36 8.08 25.30
C VAL A 557 -16.58 9.01 25.25
N PHE A 558 -17.59 8.65 24.44
CA PHE A 558 -18.82 9.43 24.38
C PHE A 558 -19.60 9.32 25.69
N ALA A 559 -19.69 8.12 26.26
CA ALA A 559 -20.39 7.88 27.51
C ALA A 559 -19.76 8.64 28.69
N GLU A 560 -18.44 8.58 28.82
CA GLU A 560 -17.67 9.28 29.84
C GLU A 560 -17.84 10.80 29.71
N ALA A 561 -17.70 11.35 28.50
CA ALA A 561 -17.88 12.77 28.26
C ALA A 561 -19.32 13.24 28.54
N LEU A 562 -20.33 12.45 28.14
CA LEU A 562 -21.72 12.77 28.42
C LEU A 562 -21.99 12.74 29.94
N ASP A 563 -21.54 11.70 30.64
CA ASP A 563 -21.73 11.57 32.08
C ASP A 563 -21.03 12.69 32.87
N GLU A 564 -19.84 13.12 32.43
CA GLU A 564 -19.11 14.24 33.04
C GLU A 564 -19.89 15.56 32.94
N VAL A 565 -20.48 15.83 31.76
CA VAL A 565 -21.32 17.02 31.55
C VAL A 565 -22.62 16.90 32.36
N LEU A 566 -23.29 15.75 32.32
CA LEU A 566 -24.55 15.52 33.05
C LEU A 566 -24.39 15.64 34.56
N ALA A 567 -23.23 15.31 35.12
CA ALA A 567 -22.93 15.49 36.54
C ALA A 567 -22.98 16.96 37.01
N GLN A 568 -22.93 17.93 36.08
CA GLN A 568 -23.06 19.36 36.37
C GLN A 568 -24.51 19.85 36.41
N PHE A 569 -25.48 19.00 36.05
CA PHE A 569 -26.91 19.31 36.00
C PHE A 569 -27.73 18.42 36.93
N ASP A 570 -29.00 18.76 37.14
CA ASP A 570 -29.92 17.93 37.91
C ASP A 570 -30.10 16.54 37.24
N GLY A 571 -30.27 15.50 38.07
CA GLY A 571 -30.29 14.11 37.60
C GLY A 571 -31.41 13.74 36.62
N GLU A 572 -32.44 14.58 36.49
CA GLU A 572 -33.57 14.38 35.55
C GLU A 572 -33.17 14.61 34.08
N LEU A 573 -32.10 15.38 33.81
CA LEU A 573 -31.69 15.72 32.45
C LEU A 573 -31.35 14.48 31.60
N ARG A 574 -30.75 13.46 32.20
CA ARG A 574 -30.40 12.19 31.52
C ARG A 574 -31.65 11.48 31.01
N ASP A 575 -32.65 11.34 31.88
CA ASP A 575 -33.90 10.65 31.58
C ASP A 575 -34.66 11.40 30.47
N VAL A 576 -34.62 12.73 30.47
CA VAL A 576 -35.20 13.57 29.40
C VAL A 576 -34.47 13.37 28.06
N ILE A 577 -33.13 13.38 28.05
CA ILE A 577 -32.33 13.16 26.83
C ILE A 577 -32.63 11.79 26.22
N PHE A 578 -32.67 10.74 27.04
CA PHE A 578 -32.91 9.36 26.59
C PHE A 578 -34.39 9.05 26.29
N GLY A 579 -35.29 10.02 26.49
CA GLY A 579 -36.73 9.89 26.22
C GLY A 579 -37.49 9.05 27.23
N GLU A 580 -36.92 8.89 28.43
CA GLU A 580 -37.52 8.17 29.57
C GLU A 580 -38.41 9.12 30.41
N ALA A 581 -38.20 10.44 30.27
CA ALA A 581 -39.07 11.51 30.75
C ALA A 581 -39.47 12.48 29.63
N GLU A 582 -40.66 13.08 29.73
CA GLU A 582 -41.11 14.15 28.83
C GLU A 582 -40.45 15.49 29.21
N GLY A 583 -40.51 16.49 28.30
CA GLY A 583 -40.05 17.85 28.60
C GLY A 583 -38.80 18.32 27.83
N LEU A 584 -38.28 17.53 26.89
CA LEU A 584 -37.10 17.91 26.09
C LEU A 584 -37.28 19.23 25.31
N ASP A 585 -38.51 19.59 24.96
CA ASP A 585 -38.83 20.85 24.27
C ASP A 585 -38.97 22.06 25.20
N GLU A 586 -38.88 21.86 26.52
CA GLU A 586 -38.77 22.96 27.47
C GLU A 586 -37.34 23.50 27.47
N THR A 587 -37.18 24.82 27.31
CA THR A 587 -35.87 25.48 27.19
C THR A 587 -34.92 25.13 28.33
N GLY A 588 -35.48 24.95 29.55
CA GLY A 588 -34.75 24.52 30.73
C GLY A 588 -33.98 23.21 30.55
N PHE A 589 -34.53 22.25 29.80
CA PHE A 589 -33.88 20.98 29.46
C PHE A 589 -33.21 21.02 28.08
N THR A 590 -33.81 21.69 27.08
CA THR A 590 -33.29 21.69 25.70
C THR A 590 -31.86 22.19 25.60
N GLN A 591 -31.53 23.32 26.26
CA GLN A 591 -30.21 23.94 26.14
C GLN A 591 -29.11 23.11 26.81
N PRO A 592 -29.25 22.66 28.08
CA PRO A 592 -28.32 21.71 28.68
C PRO A 592 -28.18 20.42 27.89
N ALA A 593 -29.28 19.88 27.37
CA ALA A 593 -29.28 18.63 26.59
C ALA A 593 -28.45 18.76 25.29
N LEU A 594 -28.63 19.84 24.54
CA LEU A 594 -27.85 20.11 23.32
C LEU A 594 -26.36 20.28 23.65
N PHE A 595 -26.03 21.11 24.64
CA PHE A 595 -24.64 21.30 25.07
C PHE A 595 -23.97 19.98 25.46
N ALA A 596 -24.66 19.14 26.23
CA ALA A 596 -24.12 17.85 26.66
C ALA A 596 -23.84 16.90 25.50
N ILE A 597 -24.77 16.78 24.55
CA ILE A 597 -24.61 15.94 23.35
C ILE A 597 -23.49 16.48 22.45
N GLU A 598 -23.46 17.79 22.23
CA GLU A 598 -22.50 18.46 21.37
C GLU A 598 -21.05 18.31 21.88
N VAL A 599 -20.83 18.47 23.19
CA VAL A 599 -19.52 18.26 23.82
C VAL A 599 -19.13 16.79 23.77
N ALA A 600 -20.05 15.85 24.05
CA ALA A 600 -19.77 14.42 23.96
C ALA A 600 -19.45 13.97 22.53
N LEU A 601 -20.16 14.50 21.53
CA LEU A 601 -19.85 14.27 20.11
C LEU A 601 -18.46 14.80 19.76
N PHE A 602 -18.09 15.98 20.24
CA PHE A 602 -16.76 16.55 19.98
C PHE A 602 -15.67 15.62 20.51
N ARG A 603 -15.76 15.18 21.77
CA ARG A 603 -14.80 14.25 22.38
C ARG A 603 -14.72 12.92 21.65
N LEU A 604 -15.85 12.40 21.17
CA LEU A 604 -15.86 11.20 20.33
C LEU A 604 -15.11 11.42 19.01
N THR A 605 -15.41 12.50 18.28
CA THR A 605 -14.73 12.78 17.00
C THR A 605 -13.24 13.07 17.18
N GLU A 606 -12.87 13.75 18.27
CA GLU A 606 -11.48 14.01 18.65
C GLU A 606 -10.73 12.69 18.93
N SER A 607 -11.36 11.75 19.63
CA SER A 607 -10.78 10.42 19.88
C SER A 607 -10.60 9.57 18.61
N LEU A 608 -11.31 9.92 17.53
CA LEU A 608 -11.20 9.31 16.21
C LEU A 608 -10.26 10.10 15.27
N GLY A 609 -9.45 11.00 15.83
CA GLY A 609 -8.40 11.73 15.12
C GLY A 609 -8.87 12.98 14.36
N ILE A 610 -10.15 13.36 14.46
CA ILE A 610 -10.65 14.59 13.83
C ILE A 610 -10.12 15.79 14.62
N ARG A 611 -9.38 16.66 13.93
CA ARG A 611 -8.85 17.91 14.49
C ARG A 611 -9.68 19.09 13.97
N ALA A 612 -10.18 19.92 14.88
CA ALA A 612 -10.80 21.19 14.52
C ALA A 612 -9.73 22.27 14.34
N ASP A 613 -9.71 22.90 13.17
CA ASP A 613 -8.91 24.10 12.90
C ASP A 613 -9.68 25.38 13.26
N PHE A 614 -11.00 25.31 13.18
CA PHE A 614 -11.92 26.37 13.57
C PHE A 614 -13.14 25.79 14.28
N VAL A 615 -13.78 26.61 15.12
CA VAL A 615 -15.08 26.29 15.71
C VAL A 615 -16.07 27.43 15.55
N ALA A 616 -17.34 27.09 15.39
CA ALA A 616 -18.45 28.03 15.42
C ALA A 616 -19.69 27.32 15.96
N GLY A 617 -20.66 28.06 16.48
CA GLY A 617 -21.91 27.45 16.91
C GLY A 617 -23.08 28.38 16.73
N HIS A 618 -24.30 27.86 16.64
CA HIS A 618 -25.50 28.68 16.47
C HIS A 618 -26.17 28.94 17.81
N SER A 619 -26.15 30.19 18.29
CA SER A 619 -26.76 30.57 19.56
C SER A 619 -26.22 29.73 20.72
N ILE A 620 -26.98 28.75 21.24
CA ILE A 620 -26.53 27.86 22.32
C ILE A 620 -25.29 27.05 21.96
N GLY A 621 -25.16 26.61 20.70
CA GLY A 621 -23.98 25.89 20.23
C GLY A 621 -22.69 26.70 20.33
N GLU A 622 -22.75 28.04 20.38
CA GLU A 622 -21.53 28.84 20.58
C GLU A 622 -20.95 28.71 21.99
N ILE A 623 -21.77 28.38 22.98
CA ILE A 623 -21.25 28.07 24.32
C ILE A 623 -20.49 26.72 24.29
N ALA A 624 -20.98 25.74 23.52
CA ALA A 624 -20.25 24.50 23.26
C ALA A 624 -18.94 24.77 22.49
N ALA A 625 -19.00 25.61 21.45
CA ALA A 625 -17.83 26.03 20.68
C ALA A 625 -16.78 26.74 21.56
N ALA A 626 -17.20 27.63 22.46
CA ALA A 626 -16.31 28.33 23.38
C ALA A 626 -15.71 27.40 24.44
N HIS A 627 -16.47 26.42 24.95
CA HIS A 627 -15.90 25.39 25.82
C HIS A 627 -14.83 24.57 25.08
N VAL A 628 -15.12 24.14 23.86
CA VAL A 628 -14.21 23.35 23.02
C VAL A 628 -12.96 24.15 22.64
N ALA A 629 -13.10 25.44 22.33
CA ALA A 629 -11.98 26.35 22.12
C ALA A 629 -11.19 26.62 23.40
N GLY A 630 -11.64 26.17 24.57
CA GLY A 630 -10.96 26.37 25.86
C GLY A 630 -11.22 27.72 26.52
N VAL A 631 -12.15 28.52 25.99
CA VAL A 631 -12.54 29.82 26.57
C VAL A 631 -13.19 29.64 27.93
N LEU A 632 -14.05 28.62 28.05
CA LEU A 632 -14.75 28.25 29.29
C LEU A 632 -14.32 26.86 29.75
N SER A 633 -14.09 26.71 31.06
CA SER A 633 -14.00 25.38 31.67
C SER A 633 -15.33 24.63 31.53
N LEU A 634 -15.34 23.30 31.70
CA LEU A 634 -16.60 22.55 31.64
C LEU A 634 -17.60 23.04 32.71
N GLU A 635 -17.12 23.29 33.93
CA GLU A 635 -17.92 23.80 35.04
C GLU A 635 -18.49 25.19 34.73
N ASP A 636 -17.67 26.12 34.24
CA ASP A 636 -18.12 27.48 33.88
C ASP A 636 -19.11 27.47 32.70
N ALA A 637 -18.87 26.63 31.70
CA ALA A 637 -19.77 26.48 30.56
C ALA A 637 -21.12 25.91 30.99
N CYS A 638 -21.13 24.87 31.85
CA CYS A 638 -22.36 24.32 32.40
C CYS A 638 -23.12 25.35 33.25
N ALA A 639 -22.41 26.13 34.07
CA ALA A 639 -23.01 27.19 34.86
C ALA A 639 -23.67 28.27 33.97
N LEU A 640 -23.01 28.67 32.88
CA LEU A 640 -23.55 29.63 31.91
C LEU A 640 -24.80 29.05 31.20
N VAL A 641 -24.74 27.81 30.73
CA VAL A 641 -25.87 27.13 30.07
C VAL A 641 -27.05 26.95 31.03
N ALA A 642 -26.82 26.48 32.25
CA ALA A 642 -27.85 26.29 33.26
C ALA A 642 -28.54 27.62 33.60
N ALA A 643 -27.76 28.69 33.81
CA ALA A 643 -28.29 30.01 34.08
C ALA A 643 -29.13 30.53 32.91
N ARG A 644 -28.62 30.43 31.69
CA ARG A 644 -29.33 30.84 30.46
C ARG A 644 -30.66 30.10 30.32
N ALA A 645 -30.63 28.78 30.42
CA ALA A 645 -31.79 27.92 30.26
C ALA A 645 -32.88 28.23 31.31
N ARG A 646 -32.50 28.27 32.59
CA ARG A 646 -33.41 28.56 33.71
C ARG A 646 -34.06 29.93 33.60
N LEU A 647 -33.25 30.96 33.32
CA LEU A 647 -33.72 32.34 33.25
C LEU A 647 -34.60 32.57 32.02
N MET A 648 -34.27 31.98 30.87
CA MET A 648 -35.12 32.04 29.68
C MET A 648 -36.45 31.30 29.88
N GLN A 649 -36.44 30.16 30.57
CA GLN A 649 -37.66 29.40 30.88
C GLN A 649 -38.60 30.18 31.82
N ALA A 650 -38.06 31.02 32.70
CA ALA A 650 -38.83 31.81 33.66
C ALA A 650 -39.50 33.07 33.07
N LEU A 651 -39.19 33.42 31.81
CA LEU A 651 -39.77 34.58 31.16
C LEU A 651 -41.27 34.39 30.87
N PRO A 652 -42.05 35.48 30.72
CA PRO A 652 -43.45 35.37 30.33
C PRO A 652 -43.63 34.76 28.94
N ALA A 653 -44.65 33.92 28.79
CA ALA A 653 -45.13 33.48 27.48
C ALA A 653 -45.71 34.65 26.66
N GLY A 654 -45.81 34.49 25.34
CA GLY A 654 -46.37 35.51 24.42
C GLY A 654 -45.38 36.04 23.36
N GLY A 655 -44.18 35.46 23.29
CA GLY A 655 -43.24 35.66 22.19
C GLY A 655 -43.44 34.66 21.05
N ALA A 656 -43.06 35.03 19.84
CA ALA A 656 -42.97 34.09 18.71
C ALA A 656 -41.67 34.30 17.94
N MET A 657 -41.20 33.22 17.29
CA MET A 657 -40.13 33.28 16.29
C MET A 657 -40.64 32.71 14.96
N VAL A 658 -40.33 33.38 13.85
CA VAL A 658 -40.72 32.97 12.50
C VAL A 658 -39.51 33.04 11.58
N ALA A 659 -39.18 31.91 10.94
CA ALA A 659 -38.23 31.86 9.84
C ALA A 659 -38.89 32.40 8.57
N VAL A 660 -38.21 33.30 7.86
CA VAL A 660 -38.70 33.99 6.68
C VAL A 660 -37.69 33.89 5.54
N GLN A 661 -38.18 33.56 4.35
CA GLN A 661 -37.38 33.60 3.12
C GLN A 661 -37.28 35.04 2.60
N ALA A 662 -36.47 35.87 3.25
CA ALA A 662 -36.23 37.28 2.91
C ALA A 662 -34.78 37.67 3.24
N THR A 663 -34.30 38.77 2.66
CA THR A 663 -33.00 39.36 3.04
C THR A 663 -33.10 40.12 4.36
N GLU A 664 -31.95 40.39 5.00
CA GLU A 664 -31.89 41.22 6.20
C GLU A 664 -32.45 42.63 5.93
N ASP A 665 -32.08 43.25 4.81
CA ASP A 665 -32.56 44.58 4.40
C ASP A 665 -34.08 44.65 4.22
N GLU A 666 -34.68 43.60 3.64
CA GLU A 666 -36.14 43.53 3.46
C GLU A 666 -36.87 43.53 4.81
N VAL A 667 -36.35 42.84 5.81
CA VAL A 667 -36.93 42.80 7.14
C VAL A 667 -36.63 44.08 7.92
N ALA A 668 -35.41 44.60 7.82
CA ALA A 668 -34.99 45.86 8.46
C ALA A 668 -35.82 47.06 7.97
N GLY A 669 -36.29 47.04 6.72
CA GLY A 669 -37.20 48.04 6.17
C GLY A 669 -38.63 48.04 6.76
N ARG A 670 -38.95 47.11 7.67
CA ARG A 670 -40.26 46.95 8.31
C ARG A 670 -40.17 46.99 9.84
N PRO A 671 -39.68 48.10 10.43
CA PRO A 671 -39.49 48.18 11.87
C PRO A 671 -40.82 48.04 12.59
N ALA A 672 -40.82 47.25 13.66
CA ALA A 672 -41.91 47.17 14.62
C ALA A 672 -41.33 47.16 16.02
N ASP A 673 -41.92 47.98 16.90
CA ASP A 673 -41.56 47.97 18.31
C ASP A 673 -41.74 46.56 18.89
N GLY A 674 -40.74 46.07 19.61
CA GLY A 674 -40.77 44.74 20.22
C GLY A 674 -40.38 43.57 19.31
N VAL A 675 -39.94 43.82 18.06
CA VAL A 675 -39.44 42.77 17.13
C VAL A 675 -37.96 43.01 16.80
N SER A 676 -37.19 41.93 16.68
CA SER A 676 -35.80 41.95 16.22
C SER A 676 -35.57 40.83 15.21
N ILE A 677 -34.53 40.99 14.38
CA ILE A 677 -33.98 39.87 13.62
C ILE A 677 -33.16 39.06 14.62
N ALA A 678 -33.59 37.83 14.88
CA ALA A 678 -32.93 36.93 15.81
C ALA A 678 -31.72 36.23 15.18
N ALA A 679 -31.79 35.92 13.89
CA ALA A 679 -30.70 35.25 13.19
C ALA A 679 -30.70 35.57 11.69
N VAL A 680 -29.50 35.68 11.12
CA VAL A 680 -29.22 35.74 9.68
C VAL A 680 -28.49 34.44 9.32
N ASN A 681 -29.26 33.46 8.85
CA ASN A 681 -28.79 32.09 8.56
C ASN A 681 -28.36 31.89 7.10
N GLY A 682 -28.69 32.84 6.23
CA GLY A 682 -28.26 32.87 4.83
C GLY A 682 -28.71 34.16 4.15
N PRO A 683 -28.30 34.39 2.88
CA PRO A 683 -28.61 35.63 2.16
C PRO A 683 -30.10 35.95 2.04
N GLN A 684 -30.95 34.92 2.03
CA GLN A 684 -32.41 35.03 2.01
C GLN A 684 -33.08 34.18 3.11
N ALA A 685 -32.38 33.94 4.22
CA ALA A 685 -32.87 33.09 5.30
C ALA A 685 -32.66 33.80 6.64
N VAL A 686 -33.70 34.48 7.10
CA VAL A 686 -33.69 35.26 8.35
C VAL A 686 -34.75 34.75 9.33
N VAL A 687 -34.51 34.93 10.62
CA VAL A 687 -35.49 34.61 11.67
C VAL A 687 -35.86 35.91 12.38
N ILE A 688 -37.15 36.21 12.46
CA ILE A 688 -37.67 37.32 13.27
C ILE A 688 -38.22 36.80 14.59
N ALA A 689 -38.01 37.56 15.67
CA ALA A 689 -38.43 37.23 17.02
C ALA A 689 -38.93 38.45 17.77
N GLY A 690 -39.94 38.28 18.61
CA GLY A 690 -40.52 39.36 19.39
C GLY A 690 -41.92 39.03 19.90
N GLU A 691 -42.71 40.06 20.19
CA GLU A 691 -44.13 39.93 20.54
C GLU A 691 -44.90 39.19 19.44
N GLU A 692 -45.67 38.16 19.82
CA GLU A 692 -46.32 37.24 18.88
C GLU A 692 -47.17 37.97 17.83
N ALA A 693 -47.99 38.94 18.24
CA ALA A 693 -48.86 39.67 17.32
C ALA A 693 -48.07 40.46 16.26
N GLN A 694 -46.95 41.09 16.64
CA GLN A 694 -46.12 41.88 15.73
C GLN A 694 -45.32 40.99 14.78
N VAL A 695 -44.74 39.90 15.30
CA VAL A 695 -44.01 38.92 14.49
C VAL A 695 -44.91 38.29 13.44
N LEU A 696 -46.12 37.85 13.83
CA LEU A 696 -47.08 37.25 12.90
C LEU A 696 -47.61 38.25 11.87
N ARG A 697 -47.73 39.53 12.23
CA ARG A 697 -48.08 40.60 11.27
C ARG A 697 -47.01 40.75 10.19
N ILE A 698 -45.74 40.91 10.58
CA ILE A 698 -44.62 41.05 9.63
C ILE A 698 -44.49 39.80 8.76
N ALA A 699 -44.58 38.61 9.38
CA ALA A 699 -44.56 37.35 8.64
C ALA A 699 -45.74 37.22 7.65
N GLY A 700 -46.93 37.69 8.02
CA GLY A 700 -48.11 37.72 7.15
C GLY A 700 -47.96 38.68 5.97
N GLU A 701 -47.38 39.85 6.19
CA GLU A 701 -47.06 40.82 5.13
C GLU A 701 -46.07 40.23 4.12
N LEU A 702 -44.98 39.63 4.59
CA LEU A 702 -43.99 38.97 3.74
C LEU A 702 -44.59 37.76 3.01
N ALA A 703 -45.47 36.99 3.67
CA ALA A 703 -46.19 35.90 3.02
C ALA A 703 -47.14 36.38 1.92
N ALA A 704 -47.82 37.52 2.11
CA ALA A 704 -48.67 38.14 1.10
C ALA A 704 -47.86 38.63 -0.12
N GLU A 705 -46.59 38.95 0.06
CA GLU A 705 -45.63 39.27 -1.00
C GLU A 705 -45.00 38.03 -1.65
N GLY A 706 -45.44 36.82 -1.28
CA GLY A 706 -44.98 35.56 -1.87
C GLY A 706 -43.74 34.95 -1.20
N ARG A 707 -43.28 35.49 -0.06
CA ARG A 707 -42.18 34.90 0.71
C ARG A 707 -42.67 33.69 1.51
N LYS A 708 -41.85 32.65 1.63
CA LYS A 708 -42.14 31.52 2.53
C LYS A 708 -41.89 31.95 3.97
N THR A 709 -42.85 31.66 4.85
CA THR A 709 -42.70 31.87 6.30
C THR A 709 -43.05 30.60 7.06
N ARG A 710 -42.33 30.33 8.15
CA ARG A 710 -42.56 29.18 9.03
C ARG A 710 -42.37 29.57 10.49
N ARG A 711 -43.43 29.49 11.28
CA ARG A 711 -43.35 29.65 12.74
C ARG A 711 -42.49 28.53 13.32
N LEU A 712 -41.55 28.89 14.19
CA LEU A 712 -40.67 27.93 14.86
C LEU A 712 -41.36 27.40 16.12
N PRO A 713 -41.24 26.09 16.42
CA PRO A 713 -41.82 25.48 17.61
C PRO A 713 -40.92 25.77 18.82
N VAL A 714 -40.91 27.02 19.27
CA VAL A 714 -40.12 27.49 20.43
C VAL A 714 -41.03 28.11 21.48
N SER A 715 -40.63 28.00 22.74
CA SER A 715 -41.39 28.50 23.90
C SER A 715 -41.37 30.03 24.03
N HIS A 716 -40.27 30.66 23.63
CA HIS A 716 -40.01 32.10 23.80
C HIS A 716 -39.40 32.72 22.54
N ALA A 717 -39.39 34.04 22.48
CA ALA A 717 -38.76 34.81 21.40
C ALA A 717 -37.30 35.15 21.72
N PHE A 718 -36.39 34.20 21.51
CA PHE A 718 -34.95 34.40 21.73
C PHE A 718 -34.38 35.52 20.84
N HIS A 719 -33.27 36.15 21.27
CA HIS A 719 -32.59 37.22 20.52
C HIS A 719 -33.51 38.39 20.18
N SER A 720 -34.34 38.79 21.14
CA SER A 720 -35.33 39.86 20.99
C SER A 720 -35.46 40.69 22.28
N PRO A 721 -36.15 41.85 22.25
CA PRO A 721 -36.38 42.67 23.44
C PRO A 721 -37.09 41.92 24.58
N LEU A 722 -37.77 40.80 24.28
CA LEU A 722 -38.39 39.97 25.31
C LEU A 722 -37.37 39.23 26.19
N MET A 723 -36.08 39.24 25.83
CA MET A 723 -35.00 38.73 26.68
C MET A 723 -34.49 39.77 27.69
N ASP A 724 -34.80 41.06 27.52
CA ASP A 724 -34.29 42.13 28.39
C ASP A 724 -34.52 41.88 29.90
N PRO A 725 -35.66 41.32 30.36
CA PRO A 725 -35.90 41.10 31.78
C PRO A 725 -34.96 40.12 32.47
N MET A 726 -34.27 39.24 31.72
CA MET A 726 -33.34 38.26 32.30
C MET A 726 -31.88 38.66 32.26
N LEU A 727 -31.53 39.75 31.56
CA LEU A 727 -30.14 40.11 31.26
C LEU A 727 -29.33 40.48 32.51
N ASP A 728 -29.92 41.17 33.49
CA ASP A 728 -29.20 41.56 34.72
C ASP A 728 -28.83 40.34 35.58
N ASP A 729 -29.77 39.41 35.75
CA ASP A 729 -29.53 38.15 36.48
C ASP A 729 -28.52 37.27 35.74
N PHE A 730 -28.57 37.24 34.40
CA PHE A 730 -27.63 36.49 33.58
C PHE A 730 -26.22 37.09 33.61
N ARG A 731 -26.12 38.42 33.58
CA ARG A 731 -24.87 39.19 33.73
C ARG A 731 -24.17 38.85 35.05
N GLN A 732 -24.92 38.77 36.15
CA GLN A 732 -24.35 38.42 37.45
C GLN A 732 -23.67 37.04 37.42
N VAL A 733 -24.24 36.07 36.69
CA VAL A 733 -23.61 34.76 36.51
C VAL A 733 -22.36 34.89 35.64
N ALA A 734 -22.45 35.55 34.48
CA ALA A 734 -21.33 35.71 33.56
C ALA A 734 -20.11 36.41 34.20
N GLU A 735 -20.34 37.42 35.04
CA GLU A 735 -19.28 38.12 35.79
C GLU A 735 -18.56 37.23 36.82
N GLY A 736 -19.19 36.13 37.25
CA GLY A 736 -18.63 35.15 38.18
C GLY A 736 -17.77 34.06 37.52
N LEU A 737 -17.77 33.97 36.19
CA LEU A 737 -17.08 32.91 35.45
C LEU A 737 -15.63 33.28 35.16
N SER A 738 -14.81 32.26 34.90
CA SER A 738 -13.43 32.43 34.44
C SER A 738 -13.32 32.22 32.93
N TYR A 739 -12.69 33.19 32.25
CA TYR A 739 -12.48 33.15 30.80
C TYR A 739 -10.99 33.02 30.46
N LYS A 740 -10.71 32.28 29.38
CA LYS A 740 -9.36 32.12 28.81
C LYS A 740 -9.38 32.43 27.32
N ALA A 741 -8.23 32.83 26.78
CA ALA A 741 -8.08 33.01 25.35
C ALA A 741 -8.37 31.69 24.59
N PRO A 742 -9.08 31.76 23.44
CA PRO A 742 -9.37 30.58 22.63
C PRO A 742 -8.08 29.92 22.11
N GLN A 743 -7.98 28.61 22.28
CA GLN A 743 -6.92 27.76 21.74
C GLN A 743 -7.22 27.30 20.31
N ILE A 744 -8.49 27.29 19.94
CA ILE A 744 -9.00 27.04 18.59
C ILE A 744 -9.74 28.31 18.15
N PRO A 745 -9.42 28.91 17.00
CA PRO A 745 -10.13 30.07 16.48
C PRO A 745 -11.65 29.86 16.48
N LEU A 746 -12.37 30.79 17.12
CA LEU A 746 -13.81 30.75 17.32
C LEU A 746 -14.48 31.88 16.53
N VAL A 747 -15.56 31.58 15.81
CA VAL A 747 -16.40 32.61 15.20
C VAL A 747 -17.42 33.13 16.21
N SER A 748 -17.53 34.45 16.31
CA SER A 748 -18.52 35.11 17.15
C SER A 748 -19.86 35.25 16.45
N ASN A 749 -20.96 34.79 17.06
CA ASN A 749 -22.30 34.99 16.48
C ASN A 749 -22.74 36.44 16.46
N VAL A 750 -22.21 37.28 17.35
CA VAL A 750 -22.60 38.68 17.46
C VAL A 750 -21.99 39.52 16.33
N THR A 751 -20.75 39.20 15.95
CA THR A 751 -19.99 39.95 14.94
C THR A 751 -20.09 39.30 13.56
N GLY A 752 -20.16 37.97 13.48
CA GLY A 752 -20.09 37.22 12.22
C GLY A 752 -18.66 37.03 11.69
N ASP A 753 -17.64 37.31 12.52
CA ASP A 753 -16.22 37.19 12.19
C ASP A 753 -15.51 36.36 13.28
N LEU A 754 -14.25 35.97 13.04
CA LEU A 754 -13.39 35.40 14.08
C LEU A 754 -13.33 36.33 15.29
N ALA A 755 -13.57 35.78 16.47
CA ALA A 755 -13.50 36.51 17.73
C ALA A 755 -12.04 36.76 18.12
N ASP A 756 -11.77 37.97 18.60
CA ASP A 756 -10.55 38.24 19.36
C ASP A 756 -10.71 37.85 20.83
N ASP A 757 -9.58 37.70 21.53
CA ASP A 757 -9.53 37.29 22.93
C ASP A 757 -10.31 38.24 23.83
N GLU A 758 -10.22 39.56 23.58
CA GLU A 758 -10.87 40.59 24.41
C GLU A 758 -12.40 40.51 24.34
N LEU A 759 -12.93 40.16 23.17
CA LEU A 759 -14.36 40.04 22.93
C LEU A 759 -14.97 38.87 23.71
N VAL A 760 -14.53 37.63 23.44
CA VAL A 760 -15.18 36.42 24.01
C VAL A 760 -14.82 36.16 25.47
N CYS A 761 -13.72 36.75 25.97
CA CYS A 761 -13.37 36.71 27.39
C CYS A 761 -14.11 37.77 28.24
N SER A 762 -14.99 38.56 27.64
CA SER A 762 -15.78 39.55 28.35
C SER A 762 -17.14 38.98 28.79
N PRO A 763 -17.53 39.09 30.07
CA PRO A 763 -18.89 38.78 30.51
C PRO A 763 -19.98 39.51 29.70
N GLU A 764 -19.70 40.75 29.29
CA GLU A 764 -20.63 41.56 28.49
C GLU A 764 -20.96 40.92 27.15
N TYR A 765 -19.98 40.23 26.55
CA TYR A 765 -20.19 39.55 25.29
C TYR A 765 -21.30 38.51 25.40
N TRP A 766 -21.30 37.70 26.45
CA TRP A 766 -22.31 36.66 26.68
C TRP A 766 -23.70 37.23 26.98
N VAL A 767 -23.78 38.40 27.62
CA VAL A 767 -25.05 39.11 27.82
C VAL A 767 -25.58 39.64 26.48
N ARG A 768 -24.71 40.23 25.65
CA ARG A 768 -25.06 40.68 24.29
C ARG A 768 -25.46 39.51 23.40
N HIS A 769 -24.77 38.39 23.51
CA HIS A 769 -25.02 37.15 22.77
C HIS A 769 -26.44 36.61 22.92
N VAL A 770 -27.05 36.76 24.10
CA VAL A 770 -28.45 36.37 24.34
C VAL A 770 -29.45 37.28 23.62
N ARG A 771 -29.06 38.53 23.36
CA ARG A 771 -29.95 39.62 22.97
C ARG A 771 -29.81 40.02 21.50
N GLU A 772 -28.62 39.96 20.95
CA GLU A 772 -28.27 40.44 19.60
C GLU A 772 -28.47 39.35 18.53
N THR A 773 -28.47 39.77 17.26
CA THR A 773 -28.69 38.89 16.12
C THR A 773 -27.58 37.86 15.96
N VAL A 774 -27.94 36.58 15.77
CA VAL A 774 -26.98 35.53 15.39
C VAL A 774 -26.59 35.65 13.91
N ARG A 775 -25.34 36.05 13.65
CA ARG A 775 -24.77 36.29 12.31
C ARG A 775 -24.13 35.03 11.71
N PHE A 776 -24.85 33.91 11.72
CA PHE A 776 -24.34 32.60 11.30
C PHE A 776 -23.83 32.58 9.85
N ALA A 777 -24.57 33.18 8.91
CA ALA A 777 -24.18 33.21 7.50
C ALA A 777 -22.89 34.00 7.25
N ASP A 778 -22.65 35.03 8.05
CA ASP A 778 -21.45 35.85 7.97
C ASP A 778 -20.27 35.05 8.54
N GLY A 779 -20.50 34.37 9.66
CA GLY A 779 -19.54 33.46 10.28
C GLY A 779 -19.04 32.34 9.37
N VAL A 780 -19.92 31.68 8.63
CA VAL A 780 -19.52 30.66 7.64
C VAL A 780 -18.62 31.26 6.56
N ARG A 781 -18.94 32.47 6.06
CA ARG A 781 -18.10 33.14 5.06
C ARG A 781 -16.75 33.57 5.61
N ALA A 782 -16.69 33.98 6.88
CA ALA A 782 -15.43 34.27 7.56
C ALA A 782 -14.54 33.02 7.66
N LEU A 783 -15.12 31.85 7.96
CA LEU A 783 -14.39 30.58 7.98
C LEU A 783 -13.85 30.21 6.58
N GLU A 784 -14.65 30.36 5.54
CA GLU A 784 -14.20 30.13 4.15
C GLU A 784 -13.06 31.08 3.77
N ALA A 785 -13.14 32.37 4.17
CA ALA A 785 -12.10 33.35 3.91
C ALA A 785 -10.77 33.03 4.62
N GLU A 786 -10.83 32.34 5.76
CA GLU A 786 -9.68 31.85 6.53
C GLU A 786 -9.19 30.46 6.07
N GLY A 787 -9.79 29.91 5.01
CA GLY A 787 -9.36 28.67 4.36
C GLY A 787 -10.03 27.40 4.86
N ALA A 788 -11.12 27.49 5.64
CA ALA A 788 -11.94 26.32 5.92
C ALA A 788 -12.65 25.85 4.64
N SER A 789 -12.53 24.56 4.34
CA SER A 789 -13.25 23.95 3.21
C SER A 789 -14.02 22.68 3.57
N VAL A 790 -13.88 22.20 4.82
CA VAL A 790 -14.66 21.10 5.37
C VAL A 790 -15.37 21.57 6.64
N PHE A 791 -16.69 21.40 6.68
CA PHE A 791 -17.54 21.83 7.77
C PHE A 791 -18.23 20.60 8.38
N LEU A 792 -17.90 20.30 9.64
CA LEU A 792 -18.48 19.19 10.40
C LEU A 792 -19.47 19.73 11.43
N GLU A 793 -20.77 19.48 11.23
CA GLU A 793 -21.79 19.77 12.22
C GLU A 793 -21.84 18.68 13.29
N LEU A 794 -21.60 19.08 14.53
CA LEU A 794 -21.83 18.30 15.74
C LEU A 794 -23.12 18.76 16.40
N GLY A 795 -24.10 17.87 16.36
CA GLY A 795 -25.42 18.04 16.94
C GLY A 795 -26.29 16.83 16.62
N PRO A 796 -27.52 16.77 17.14
CA PRO A 796 -28.41 15.61 17.01
C PRO A 796 -29.07 15.43 15.63
N ASP A 797 -28.94 16.42 14.73
CA ASP A 797 -29.41 16.41 13.33
C ASP A 797 -28.49 17.30 12.48
N GLY A 798 -28.76 17.42 11.17
CA GLY A 798 -27.94 18.22 10.23
C GLY A 798 -28.56 19.55 9.81
N VAL A 799 -28.90 20.42 10.77
CA VAL A 799 -29.63 21.67 10.52
C VAL A 799 -28.69 22.78 10.02
N LEU A 800 -27.53 22.95 10.65
CA LEU A 800 -26.54 23.97 10.26
C LEU A 800 -25.93 23.65 8.90
N THR A 801 -25.63 22.37 8.64
CA THR A 801 -25.17 21.84 7.35
C THR A 801 -26.11 22.30 6.24
N ALA A 802 -27.42 22.09 6.42
CA ALA A 802 -28.41 22.48 5.43
C ALA A 802 -28.51 24.01 5.25
N MET A 803 -28.31 24.79 6.31
CA MET A 803 -28.34 26.27 6.22
C MET A 803 -27.10 26.82 5.52
N ALA A 804 -25.91 26.36 5.90
CA ALA A 804 -24.63 26.84 5.36
C ALA A 804 -24.49 26.57 3.85
N GLN A 805 -24.98 25.42 3.37
CA GLN A 805 -24.97 25.06 1.95
C GLN A 805 -25.69 26.06 1.02
N HIS A 806 -26.65 26.85 1.51
CA HIS A 806 -27.42 27.77 0.67
C HIS A 806 -26.67 29.06 0.28
N GLY A 807 -25.45 29.28 0.80
CA GLY A 807 -24.65 30.48 0.50
C GLY A 807 -23.14 30.27 0.47
N ALA A 808 -22.69 29.01 0.55
CA ALA A 808 -21.28 28.62 0.55
C ALA A 808 -20.75 28.38 -0.88
N ASP A 809 -19.43 28.28 -1.01
CA ASP A 809 -18.78 27.81 -2.24
C ASP A 809 -19.22 26.38 -2.59
N GLU A 810 -19.42 26.08 -3.89
CA GLU A 810 -19.76 24.73 -4.36
C GLU A 810 -18.65 23.71 -4.05
N ALA A 811 -17.41 24.17 -3.85
CA ALA A 811 -16.27 23.33 -3.47
C ALA A 811 -16.24 22.93 -1.99
N ALA A 812 -16.98 23.62 -1.11
CA ALA A 812 -16.96 23.34 0.32
C ALA A 812 -17.76 22.08 0.68
N VAL A 813 -17.19 21.26 1.57
CA VAL A 813 -17.77 19.98 2.00
C VAL A 813 -18.50 20.19 3.33
N PHE A 814 -19.80 19.92 3.36
CA PHE A 814 -20.61 19.98 4.59
C PHE A 814 -21.05 18.58 5.02
N VAL A 815 -20.75 18.23 6.28
CA VAL A 815 -21.00 16.91 6.87
C VAL A 815 -21.72 17.08 8.20
N SER A 816 -22.78 16.29 8.44
CA SER A 816 -23.45 16.23 9.74
C SER A 816 -23.10 14.92 10.43
N ALA A 817 -22.65 14.98 11.69
CA ALA A 817 -22.30 13.79 12.46
C ALA A 817 -23.50 12.87 12.70
N LEU A 818 -24.66 13.46 13.02
CA LEU A 818 -25.92 12.74 13.22
C LEU A 818 -27.02 13.23 12.28
N ARG A 819 -27.99 12.35 12.03
CA ARG A 819 -29.21 12.64 11.26
C ARG A 819 -30.38 11.92 11.91
N LYS A 820 -31.56 12.54 11.90
CA LYS A 820 -32.78 11.95 12.47
C LYS A 820 -33.40 10.80 11.66
N ASP A 821 -32.97 10.62 10.41
CA ASP A 821 -33.58 9.67 9.46
C ASP A 821 -32.92 8.28 9.47
N ARG A 822 -31.92 8.05 10.34
CA ARG A 822 -31.12 6.83 10.41
C ARG A 822 -30.53 6.62 11.82
N PRO A 823 -30.03 5.41 12.14
CA PRO A 823 -29.33 5.13 13.40
C PRO A 823 -28.07 5.98 13.60
N GLU A 824 -27.68 6.22 14.84
CA GLU A 824 -26.61 7.16 15.21
C GLU A 824 -25.23 6.63 14.82
N GLU A 825 -24.97 5.34 15.04
CA GLU A 825 -23.70 4.71 14.63
C GLU A 825 -23.51 4.79 13.11
N SER A 826 -24.55 4.46 12.33
CA SER A 826 -24.51 4.54 10.86
C SER A 826 -24.40 5.97 10.35
N ALA A 827 -25.03 6.95 11.03
CA ALA A 827 -24.89 8.36 10.71
C ALA A 827 -23.45 8.84 10.92
N LEU A 828 -22.86 8.54 12.08
CA LEU A 828 -21.49 8.91 12.41
C LEU A 828 -20.50 8.24 11.46
N LEU A 829 -20.66 6.95 11.17
CA LEU A 829 -19.83 6.24 10.19
C LEU A 829 -19.91 6.87 8.80
N THR A 830 -21.11 7.28 8.36
CA THR A 830 -21.28 7.99 7.08
C THR A 830 -20.58 9.34 7.11
N ALA A 831 -20.61 10.06 8.23
CA ALA A 831 -19.90 11.32 8.40
C ALA A 831 -18.38 11.11 8.31
N LEU A 832 -17.82 10.16 9.06
CA LEU A 832 -16.40 9.80 9.03
C LEU A 832 -15.97 9.34 7.63
N ALA A 833 -16.80 8.57 6.93
CA ALA A 833 -16.55 8.16 5.56
C ALA A 833 -16.44 9.36 4.61
N ARG A 834 -17.33 10.36 4.73
CA ARG A 834 -17.28 11.59 3.92
C ARG A 834 -16.03 12.43 4.20
N LEU A 835 -15.67 12.56 5.48
CA LEU A 835 -14.42 13.22 5.88
C LEU A 835 -13.21 12.48 5.29
N HIS A 836 -13.18 11.16 5.40
CA HIS A 836 -12.09 10.33 4.89
C HIS A 836 -11.90 10.46 3.37
N VAL A 837 -12.97 10.37 2.56
CA VAL A 837 -12.85 10.45 1.10
C VAL A 837 -12.52 11.86 0.58
N THR A 838 -12.64 12.88 1.43
CA THR A 838 -12.26 14.27 1.12
C THR A 838 -10.87 14.64 1.64
N GLY A 839 -10.14 13.67 2.22
CA GLY A 839 -8.76 13.84 2.64
C GLY A 839 -8.56 14.05 4.14
N VAL A 840 -9.63 14.31 4.91
CA VAL A 840 -9.52 14.49 6.36
C VAL A 840 -9.02 13.18 7.01
N PRO A 841 -7.92 13.22 7.78
CA PRO A 841 -7.43 12.05 8.49
C PRO A 841 -8.46 11.53 9.51
N VAL A 842 -8.68 10.22 9.53
CA VAL A 842 -9.52 9.52 10.50
C VAL A 842 -8.70 8.39 11.10
N ASP A 843 -8.65 8.29 12.42
CA ASP A 843 -8.03 7.17 13.11
C ASP A 843 -8.99 5.97 13.12
N TRP A 844 -8.94 5.19 12.05
CA TRP A 844 -9.73 3.98 11.92
C TRP A 844 -9.30 2.88 12.89
N ALA A 845 -8.03 2.86 13.32
CA ALA A 845 -7.57 1.90 14.32
C ALA A 845 -8.30 2.12 15.66
N ALA A 846 -8.49 3.38 16.06
CA ALA A 846 -9.29 3.74 17.22
C ALA A 846 -10.77 3.29 17.09
N TRP A 847 -11.34 3.34 15.88
CA TRP A 847 -12.72 2.87 15.64
C TRP A 847 -12.88 1.35 15.89
N PHE A 848 -11.89 0.56 15.46
CA PHE A 848 -11.87 -0.90 15.64
C PHE A 848 -11.44 -1.33 17.06
N ALA A 849 -11.02 -0.42 17.93
CA ALA A 849 -10.61 -0.76 19.29
C ALA A 849 -11.76 -1.43 20.08
N GLY A 850 -11.44 -2.51 20.80
CA GLY A 850 -12.43 -3.26 21.59
C GLY A 850 -13.36 -4.19 20.80
N THR A 851 -13.24 -4.26 19.47
CA THR A 851 -14.05 -5.17 18.63
C THR A 851 -13.49 -6.60 18.60
N GLY A 852 -12.23 -6.79 18.96
CA GLY A 852 -11.52 -8.08 18.84
C GLY A 852 -11.08 -8.41 17.41
N ALA A 853 -11.16 -7.44 16.48
CA ALA A 853 -10.74 -7.59 15.10
C ALA A 853 -9.29 -8.10 14.98
N ARG A 854 -9.06 -8.97 14.01
CA ARG A 854 -7.74 -9.50 13.67
C ARG A 854 -7.41 -9.21 12.22
N ARG A 855 -6.12 -9.10 11.94
CA ARG A 855 -5.63 -8.95 10.57
C ARG A 855 -5.87 -10.24 9.79
N VAL A 856 -6.38 -10.11 8.57
CA VAL A 856 -6.53 -11.20 7.60
C VAL A 856 -5.75 -10.87 6.33
N GLU A 857 -5.39 -11.91 5.58
CA GLU A 857 -4.75 -11.73 4.28
C GLU A 857 -5.73 -11.06 3.30
N LEU A 858 -5.22 -10.06 2.58
CA LEU A 858 -5.98 -9.27 1.62
C LEU A 858 -5.29 -9.36 0.25
N PRO A 859 -6.03 -9.24 -0.87
CA PRO A 859 -5.41 -9.06 -2.17
C PRO A 859 -4.53 -7.80 -2.19
N THR A 860 -3.53 -7.80 -3.05
CA THR A 860 -2.65 -6.65 -3.27
C THR A 860 -3.20 -5.73 -4.36
N TYR A 861 -2.61 -4.54 -4.48
CA TYR A 861 -3.05 -3.48 -5.38
C TYR A 861 -3.31 -3.96 -6.83
N PRO A 862 -4.46 -3.61 -7.43
CA PRO A 862 -4.80 -3.98 -8.81
C PRO A 862 -4.15 -3.02 -9.83
N PHE A 863 -2.84 -3.18 -10.07
CA PHE A 863 -2.10 -2.39 -11.05
C PHE A 863 -2.74 -2.41 -12.45
N GLN A 864 -2.93 -1.22 -13.04
CA GLN A 864 -3.46 -1.00 -14.39
C GLN A 864 -2.32 -0.99 -15.39
N ARG A 865 -1.97 -2.19 -15.85
CA ARG A 865 -0.74 -2.38 -16.62
C ARG A 865 -0.92 -2.06 -18.10
N GLU A 866 -0.01 -1.26 -18.61
CA GLU A 866 0.17 -1.02 -20.04
C GLU A 866 1.49 -1.63 -20.52
N ARG A 867 1.60 -1.83 -21.84
CA ARG A 867 2.81 -2.38 -22.45
C ARG A 867 3.84 -1.29 -22.71
N TYR A 868 5.02 -1.41 -22.09
CA TYR A 868 6.19 -0.56 -22.35
C TYR A 868 7.38 -1.39 -22.85
N TRP A 869 7.69 -1.26 -24.14
CA TRP A 869 8.85 -1.89 -24.77
C TRP A 869 9.27 -1.11 -26.04
N PRO A 870 10.57 -0.83 -26.24
CA PRO A 870 11.05 -0.08 -27.39
C PRO A 870 10.69 -0.75 -28.71
N ARG A 871 10.34 0.07 -29.70
CA ARG A 871 10.15 -0.43 -31.07
C ARG A 871 11.50 -0.54 -31.78
N PRO A 872 11.85 -1.73 -32.32
CA PRO A 872 13.11 -1.91 -33.04
C PRO A 872 13.23 -0.92 -34.21
N ALA A 873 14.37 -0.24 -34.30
CA ALA A 873 14.78 0.43 -35.52
C ALA A 873 15.11 -0.62 -36.58
N ALA A 874 14.58 -0.43 -37.80
CA ALA A 874 15.17 -1.06 -38.96
C ALA A 874 16.65 -0.62 -38.99
N LEU A 875 17.58 -1.57 -38.85
CA LEU A 875 19.03 -1.34 -38.84
C LEU A 875 19.43 -0.28 -39.88
N SER A 876 19.52 0.98 -39.47
CA SER A 876 20.00 2.07 -40.30
C SER A 876 21.47 2.28 -39.94
N GLY A 877 22.32 1.46 -40.56
CA GLY A 877 23.72 1.73 -40.92
C GLY A 877 24.68 2.57 -40.04
N ASP A 878 24.38 2.88 -38.78
CA ASP A 878 25.29 3.65 -37.92
C ASP A 878 26.09 2.70 -37.02
N VAL A 879 27.33 2.45 -37.46
CA VAL A 879 28.34 1.56 -36.85
C VAL A 879 29.55 2.36 -36.36
N THR A 880 29.41 3.69 -36.24
CA THR A 880 30.48 4.58 -35.79
C THR A 880 30.99 4.23 -34.39
N GLY A 881 30.12 3.71 -33.51
CA GLY A 881 30.47 3.23 -32.17
C GLY A 881 31.41 2.01 -32.13
N ALA A 882 31.58 1.29 -33.24
CA ALA A 882 32.50 0.16 -33.38
C ALA A 882 33.81 0.52 -34.11
N GLY A 883 34.06 1.81 -34.38
CA GLY A 883 35.23 2.29 -35.13
C GLY A 883 35.16 2.03 -36.64
N LEU A 884 33.97 1.72 -37.16
CA LEU A 884 33.74 1.38 -38.56
C LEU A 884 33.07 2.56 -39.29
N LEU A 885 33.44 2.76 -40.57
CA LEU A 885 32.88 3.84 -41.37
C LEU A 885 31.51 3.41 -41.94
N PRO A 886 30.47 4.26 -41.83
CA PRO A 886 29.19 4.01 -42.48
C PRO A 886 29.38 4.01 -44.00
N ALA A 887 28.70 3.09 -44.69
CA ALA A 887 28.80 2.98 -46.14
C ALA A 887 27.97 4.03 -46.90
N GLU A 888 27.21 4.90 -46.20
CA GLU A 888 26.28 5.93 -46.74
C GLU A 888 25.41 5.43 -47.91
N HIS A 889 24.89 4.21 -47.80
CA HIS A 889 24.10 3.61 -48.87
C HIS A 889 22.95 2.77 -48.30
N PRO A 890 21.71 2.91 -48.83
CA PRO A 890 20.53 2.29 -48.24
C PRO A 890 20.58 0.77 -48.09
N LEU A 891 21.42 0.06 -48.87
CA LEU A 891 21.57 -1.40 -48.86
C LEU A 891 22.92 -1.89 -48.31
N LEU A 892 23.84 -0.98 -47.97
CA LEU A 892 25.16 -1.33 -47.42
C LEU A 892 25.28 -0.66 -46.04
N GLY A 893 25.52 -1.44 -45.01
CA GLY A 893 25.62 -0.94 -43.64
C GLY A 893 27.00 -0.40 -43.31
N VAL A 894 28.06 -1.13 -43.67
CA VAL A 894 29.43 -0.86 -43.20
C VAL A 894 30.41 -0.91 -44.36
N THR A 895 31.43 -0.05 -44.33
CA THR A 895 32.63 -0.17 -45.16
C THR A 895 33.88 -0.37 -44.31
N LEU A 896 34.74 -1.28 -44.76
CA LEU A 896 36.00 -1.67 -44.13
C LEU A 896 37.11 -1.57 -45.17
N THR A 897 38.14 -0.76 -44.92
CA THR A 897 39.36 -0.80 -45.73
C THR A 897 40.33 -1.81 -45.11
N LEU A 898 40.68 -2.86 -45.86
CA LEU A 898 41.63 -3.87 -45.40
C LEU A 898 43.05 -3.26 -45.42
N ALA A 899 43.75 -3.38 -44.29
CA ALA A 899 45.11 -2.88 -44.16
C ALA A 899 46.04 -3.59 -45.16
N ASP A 900 46.96 -2.83 -45.75
CA ASP A 900 48.02 -3.27 -46.67
C ASP A 900 47.60 -3.85 -48.05
N SER A 901 46.30 -3.97 -48.37
CA SER A 901 45.83 -4.44 -49.69
C SER A 901 45.11 -3.38 -50.54
N GLY A 902 44.66 -2.27 -49.93
CA GLY A 902 43.86 -1.24 -50.63
C GLY A 902 42.45 -1.73 -51.01
N GLU A 903 42.03 -2.88 -50.49
CA GLU A 903 40.71 -3.45 -50.73
C GLU A 903 39.66 -2.85 -49.81
N VAL A 904 38.45 -2.66 -50.34
CA VAL A 904 37.29 -2.18 -49.59
C VAL A 904 36.24 -3.30 -49.51
N LEU A 905 35.88 -3.67 -48.28
CA LEU A 905 34.83 -4.64 -47.98
C LEU A 905 33.57 -3.91 -47.53
N PHE A 906 32.45 -4.23 -48.15
CA PHE A 906 31.15 -3.72 -47.76
C PHE A 906 30.30 -4.84 -47.17
N THR A 907 29.64 -4.57 -46.05
CA THR A 907 28.68 -5.51 -45.45
C THR A 907 27.30 -4.87 -45.38
N GLY A 908 26.26 -5.61 -45.76
CA GLY A 908 24.88 -5.19 -45.68
C GLY A 908 23.96 -6.41 -45.54
N ARG A 909 22.73 -6.20 -45.07
CA ARG A 909 21.71 -7.26 -44.94
C ARG A 909 20.54 -6.96 -45.85
N LEU A 910 20.22 -7.89 -46.76
CA LEU A 910 19.02 -7.83 -47.60
C LEU A 910 17.96 -8.76 -47.00
N SER A 911 16.84 -8.20 -46.54
CA SER A 911 15.72 -8.93 -45.94
C SER A 911 14.40 -8.32 -46.41
N SER A 912 13.39 -9.14 -46.69
CA SER A 912 12.04 -8.68 -47.02
C SER A 912 11.35 -7.95 -45.87
N GLN A 913 11.75 -8.23 -44.62
CA GLN A 913 11.27 -7.48 -43.45
C GLN A 913 11.81 -6.05 -43.42
N THR A 914 13.03 -5.84 -43.93
CA THR A 914 13.72 -4.53 -43.93
C THR A 914 13.41 -3.74 -45.20
N TYR A 915 13.32 -4.42 -46.34
CA TYR A 915 13.02 -3.84 -47.65
C TYR A 915 11.85 -4.58 -48.29
N PRO A 916 10.60 -4.20 -48.00
CA PRO A 916 9.41 -4.88 -48.52
C PRO A 916 9.40 -4.96 -50.05
N TRP A 917 9.95 -3.97 -50.76
CA TRP A 917 10.04 -3.97 -52.22
C TRP A 917 10.86 -5.14 -52.80
N LEU A 918 11.70 -5.81 -52.00
CA LEU A 918 12.41 -7.00 -52.46
C LEU A 918 11.45 -8.10 -52.89
N THR A 919 10.26 -8.19 -52.29
CA THR A 919 9.26 -9.20 -52.66
C THR A 919 8.58 -8.91 -54.00
N ASP A 920 8.80 -7.74 -54.60
CA ASP A 920 8.21 -7.35 -55.88
C ASP A 920 9.01 -7.90 -57.08
N HIS A 921 10.28 -8.26 -56.88
CA HIS A 921 11.15 -8.82 -57.93
C HIS A 921 11.16 -10.35 -57.89
N VAL A 922 10.16 -10.96 -58.52
CA VAL A 922 9.95 -12.41 -58.58
C VAL A 922 10.23 -12.97 -59.97
N LEU A 923 11.12 -13.95 -60.06
CA LEU A 923 11.41 -14.70 -61.30
C LEU A 923 11.26 -16.19 -61.03
N GLY A 924 10.39 -16.87 -61.78
CA GLY A 924 10.13 -18.30 -61.60
C GLY A 924 9.54 -18.67 -60.22
N GLY A 925 8.75 -17.77 -59.62
CA GLY A 925 8.12 -17.98 -58.30
C GLY A 925 9.07 -17.83 -57.10
N ARG A 926 10.31 -17.40 -57.31
CA ARG A 926 11.28 -17.10 -56.25
C ARG A 926 11.56 -15.60 -56.21
N VAL A 927 11.61 -15.04 -55.01
CA VAL A 927 12.12 -13.69 -54.78
C VAL A 927 13.62 -13.70 -55.07
N LEU A 928 14.06 -12.91 -56.05
CA LEU A 928 15.47 -12.75 -56.40
C LEU A 928 15.87 -11.29 -56.23
N PHE A 929 17.09 -11.03 -55.79
CA PHE A 929 17.60 -9.66 -55.78
C PHE A 929 17.77 -9.16 -57.23
N PRO A 930 17.27 -7.97 -57.58
CA PRO A 930 17.32 -7.50 -58.96
C PRO A 930 18.76 -7.28 -59.44
N ALA A 931 19.00 -7.57 -60.72
CA ALA A 931 20.31 -7.36 -61.34
C ALA A 931 20.76 -5.89 -61.27
N THR A 932 19.82 -4.94 -61.34
CA THR A 932 20.05 -3.52 -61.14
C THR A 932 20.46 -3.18 -59.71
N GLY A 933 20.01 -3.96 -58.72
CA GLY A 933 20.47 -3.84 -57.34
C GLY A 933 21.96 -4.18 -57.21
N PHE A 934 22.44 -5.23 -57.87
CA PHE A 934 23.89 -5.54 -57.86
C PHE A 934 24.72 -4.46 -58.55
N LEU A 935 24.18 -3.81 -59.59
CA LEU A 935 24.83 -2.67 -60.24
C LEU A 935 24.91 -1.47 -59.30
N GLU A 936 23.85 -1.18 -58.55
CA GLU A 936 23.80 -0.11 -57.54
C GLU A 936 24.84 -0.33 -56.43
N LEU A 937 24.94 -1.57 -55.91
CA LEU A 937 25.97 -1.93 -54.93
C LEU A 937 27.39 -1.74 -55.50
N ALA A 938 27.60 -2.10 -56.77
CA ALA A 938 28.88 -1.93 -57.44
C ALA A 938 29.23 -0.46 -57.71
N LEU A 939 28.24 0.42 -57.92
CA LEU A 939 28.44 1.87 -58.08
C LEU A 939 28.97 2.47 -56.79
N ARG A 940 28.31 2.21 -55.66
CA ARG A 940 28.80 2.70 -54.36
C ARG A 940 30.18 2.17 -54.01
N ALA A 941 30.45 0.89 -54.28
CA ALA A 941 31.76 0.30 -54.08
C ALA A 941 32.83 0.95 -54.98
N GLY A 942 32.46 1.29 -56.22
CA GLY A 942 33.31 2.04 -57.16
C GLY A 942 33.65 3.44 -56.65
N ASP A 943 32.66 4.19 -56.19
CA ASP A 943 32.84 5.54 -55.64
C ASP A 943 33.84 5.55 -54.46
N GLN A 944 33.69 4.60 -53.53
CA GLN A 944 34.59 4.46 -52.39
C GLN A 944 36.01 4.06 -52.78
N ALA A 945 36.15 3.24 -53.83
CA ALA A 945 37.44 2.81 -54.36
C ALA A 945 38.07 3.84 -55.32
N GLY A 946 37.46 5.01 -55.53
CA GLY A 946 37.92 6.03 -56.48
C GLY A 946 37.81 5.61 -57.95
N CYS A 947 36.93 4.65 -58.26
CA CYS A 947 36.64 4.15 -59.60
C CYS A 947 35.36 4.77 -60.14
N ASP A 948 35.48 5.85 -60.90
CA ASP A 948 34.37 6.67 -61.42
C ASP A 948 33.58 6.04 -62.59
N ARG A 949 33.95 4.84 -63.05
CA ARG A 949 33.31 4.17 -64.20
C ARG A 949 33.24 2.65 -64.06
N ILE A 950 32.03 2.08 -64.19
CA ILE A 950 31.82 0.62 -64.28
C ILE A 950 31.89 0.16 -65.74
N ARG A 951 32.88 -0.67 -66.07
CA ARG A 951 33.01 -1.29 -67.41
C ARG A 951 32.11 -2.52 -67.61
N GLY A 952 31.72 -3.18 -66.52
CA GLY A 952 30.77 -4.30 -66.53
C GLY A 952 30.76 -5.06 -65.20
N VAL A 953 29.59 -5.55 -64.79
CA VAL A 953 29.41 -6.40 -63.61
C VAL A 953 29.26 -7.84 -64.08
N ARG A 954 30.12 -8.74 -63.59
CA ARG A 954 30.06 -10.17 -63.89
C ARG A 954 30.06 -10.95 -62.59
N PRO A 955 29.11 -11.88 -62.36
CA PRO A 955 29.19 -12.80 -61.24
C PRO A 955 30.43 -13.67 -61.43
N ALA A 956 31.38 -13.62 -60.50
CA ALA A 956 32.46 -14.59 -60.45
C ALA A 956 31.91 -15.87 -59.80
N ARG A 957 32.13 -17.04 -60.42
CA ARG A 957 31.97 -18.31 -59.70
C ARG A 957 33.08 -18.39 -58.63
N PRO A 958 32.79 -18.85 -57.40
CA PRO A 958 33.82 -18.99 -56.39
C PRO A 958 34.92 -19.93 -56.88
N ALA A 959 36.18 -19.53 -56.69
CA ALA A 959 37.32 -20.40 -56.90
C ALA A 959 37.36 -21.41 -55.74
N GLY A 960 36.88 -22.64 -56.01
CA GLY A 960 36.78 -23.72 -55.04
C GLY A 960 35.35 -24.22 -54.88
N ALA A 961 34.90 -25.03 -55.84
CA ALA A 961 33.79 -25.97 -55.68
C ALA A 961 34.23 -27.30 -56.29
#